data_AF-A0A5C3KY18-F1
#
_entry.id   AF-A0A5C3KY18-F1
#
_cell.length_a   1.000
_cell.length_b   1.000
_cell.length_c   1.000
_cell.angle_alpha   90.00
_cell.angle_beta   90.00
_cell.angle_gamma   90.00
#
_symmetry.space_group_name_H-M   'P 1'
#
loop_
_entity.id
_entity.type
_entity.pdbx_description
1 polymer ?
#
loop_
_entity_poly.entity_id
_entity_poly.type
_entity_poly.pdbx_seq_one_letter_code
_entity_poly.pdbx_strand_id
1 'polypeptide(L)'
;MQILMASAAAEKWKLELHNEWDVLGPFPVHAREQHYISPAFPLDLSKSVDFSELWPSYYADGGQVGWTKTTSNGSGQIRVSFPNVRWKYLRSFEGWASLQHHAVLHTTFKLTGKAKNSTASQLPNILADLVQGSYFTVIPVDFADQTVTPRWYAGNIYAMERGLPHVLELPPTNTGEYHLFISGDYEIRLFGDPDTQGSAYPEQIINLGITLDIQNQSHAYEPTLNVVPNFIDGYSFGNALGIGLRGLADWINVDGAAVADASDAAPSVSVSLLRGTRVGPGQTRVIPLFISQTLPFTGSHLKILLNVNSIAGAETVAISLPVKHLGQWSESSRAKIIGSFFFSRSTPSLFSALPPLDPSSGSTNGPPIVALHGAGVDIVEMDLWANAMPLNKRNWILMPAGRTSWVNPSTTHWAINIATQDVWESLTALSDILSRNAAWKDQSFPASTRVLLIGHSNGGQGAWHIASHYPDRVIAAVPAAGYIKSQAYVPLTHSRSARFVDPALRAILETSLTPDDNDLHLSNLVHKPILAVHGGADENVPSWHSRTLVNVLQDLSRELGTDIRSRLKEDPGKGHWYSSVLNNEEVVDFLDKNKDDDSSIPDAFTLTVSSPQETGSLYRFVILKLTVPGRLGKLTVTDYRTEHLRVSLANVDAFGILPADSPQRQITELHVDGTVLKLPDISGAAYPTYIRRKDLSWEICDSGSPQAPSAPPVRLQSVLTSSGPLTIVFSDKYDRDLAIRLAHDLQLYHRLDSDLISEEEAISRQASRSWGSGNIVVIGGVASKIVDLFLKEHRTPFRVEDGRMVFQHQSFPGRPRVLNRDSGSIFLHPHPSSYGGVMLFMAHSGLDSLERLGKLFPIRTGVAAPAWVIAGPSMDRLGASGLEGAGVWGCGDRRSNYWNFVPESSWFGEEAFIKGTI
;
A
#
# COMPACT_ATOMS: atom_id res chain seq x y z
N MET A 1 -6.18 -26.35 -22.74
CA MET A 1 -5.81 -27.74 -23.07
C MET A 1 -5.61 -27.85 -24.57
N GLN A 2 -4.37 -27.71 -25.03
CA GLN A 2 -3.94 -28.18 -26.36
C GLN A 2 -2.44 -28.48 -26.25
N ILE A 3 -2.16 -29.74 -25.93
CA ILE A 3 -0.82 -30.34 -25.98
C ILE A 3 -0.64 -30.77 -27.43
N LEU A 4 0.32 -30.19 -28.14
CA LEU A 4 0.86 -30.80 -29.35
C LEU A 4 2.38 -30.72 -29.32
N MET A 5 2.96 -31.88 -29.55
CA MET A 5 4.33 -32.27 -29.30
C MET A 5 5.32 -31.55 -30.21
N ALA A 6 6.39 -31.05 -29.60
CA ALA A 6 7.72 -31.04 -30.20
C ALA A 6 8.68 -31.65 -29.18
N SER A 7 8.86 -32.97 -29.25
CA SER A 7 9.88 -33.68 -28.47
C SER A 7 11.22 -33.61 -29.19
N ALA A 8 12.21 -32.95 -28.60
CA ALA A 8 13.61 -33.30 -28.76
C ALA A 8 14.43 -32.75 -27.58
N ALA A 9 14.94 -33.69 -26.76
CA ALA A 9 16.08 -33.58 -25.84
C ALA A 9 16.03 -32.59 -24.65
N ALA A 10 15.52 -33.05 -23.49
CA ALA A 10 15.96 -32.57 -22.16
C ALA A 10 15.93 -33.73 -21.15
N GLU A 11 17.07 -34.06 -20.52
CA GLU A 11 17.09 -34.92 -19.33
C GLU A 11 16.45 -34.13 -18.18
N LYS A 12 15.33 -34.64 -17.66
CA LYS A 12 14.40 -33.88 -16.82
C LYS A 12 14.84 -33.93 -15.36
N TRP A 13 15.13 -32.75 -14.79
CA TRP A 13 15.08 -32.56 -13.35
C TRP A 13 13.71 -33.00 -12.82
N LYS A 14 13.67 -33.68 -11.68
CA LYS A 14 12.46 -34.11 -10.97
C LYS A 14 12.44 -33.50 -9.58
N LEU A 15 11.33 -32.87 -9.23
CA LEU A 15 11.06 -32.29 -7.91
C LEU A 15 10.07 -33.18 -7.17
N GLU A 16 10.42 -33.59 -5.95
CA GLU A 16 9.60 -34.40 -5.05
C GLU A 16 9.45 -33.68 -3.71
N LEU A 17 8.25 -33.18 -3.42
CA LEU A 17 7.90 -32.56 -2.14
C LEU A 17 7.36 -33.62 -1.18
N HIS A 18 7.88 -33.67 0.04
CA HIS A 18 7.34 -34.55 1.07
C HIS A 18 5.99 -34.02 1.56
N ASN A 19 5.04 -34.91 1.84
CA ASN A 19 3.68 -34.52 2.21
C ASN A 19 3.44 -34.49 3.72
N GLU A 20 4.35 -35.02 4.53
CA GLU A 20 4.32 -34.87 5.99
C GLU A 20 4.96 -33.54 6.39
N TRP A 21 4.29 -32.84 7.31
CA TRP A 21 4.69 -31.54 7.82
C TRP A 21 4.83 -31.59 9.34
N ASP A 22 5.97 -31.13 9.84
CA ASP A 22 6.13 -30.81 11.26
C ASP A 22 5.56 -29.41 11.52
N VAL A 23 4.81 -29.26 12.61
CA VAL A 23 4.16 -28.01 12.98
C VAL A 23 4.52 -27.63 14.41
N LEU A 24 5.13 -26.47 14.58
CA LEU A 24 5.48 -25.90 15.87
C LEU A 24 4.59 -24.70 16.20
N GLY A 25 3.85 -24.76 17.30
CA GLY A 25 2.98 -23.68 17.76
C GLY A 25 1.88 -24.15 18.71
N PRO A 26 0.90 -23.29 19.04
CA PRO A 26 0.77 -21.90 18.58
C PRO A 26 1.55 -20.93 19.45
N PHE A 27 2.15 -19.90 18.85
CA PHE A 27 2.72 -18.76 19.57
C PHE A 27 1.80 -17.55 19.46
N PRO A 28 1.49 -16.86 20.57
CA PRO A 28 0.75 -15.61 20.53
C PRO A 28 1.53 -14.58 19.73
N VAL A 29 0.85 -13.98 18.75
CA VAL A 29 1.39 -12.95 17.86
C VAL A 29 0.30 -11.95 17.58
N HIS A 30 0.67 -10.73 17.19
CA HIS A 30 -0.27 -9.79 16.60
C HIS A 30 -0.18 -9.78 15.07
N ALA A 31 -1.27 -9.43 14.40
CA ALA A 31 -1.33 -9.27 12.95
C ALA A 31 -0.26 -8.27 12.45
N ARG A 32 0.63 -8.71 11.56
CA ARG A 32 1.76 -7.95 10.97
C ARG A 32 3.03 -7.89 11.83
N GLU A 33 3.08 -8.56 12.97
CA GLU A 33 4.30 -8.61 13.77
C GLU A 33 5.43 -9.41 13.08
N GLN A 34 5.10 -10.29 12.11
CA GLN A 34 6.06 -11.04 11.28
C GLN A 34 7.04 -10.16 10.48
N HIS A 35 6.76 -8.86 10.34
CA HIS A 35 7.70 -7.89 9.75
C HIS A 35 8.85 -7.52 10.68
N TYR A 36 8.63 -7.61 11.99
CA TYR A 36 9.63 -7.33 13.00
C TYR A 36 10.26 -8.61 13.54
N ILE A 37 9.45 -9.63 13.85
CA ILE A 37 9.97 -10.89 14.39
C ILE A 37 10.56 -11.78 13.28
N SER A 38 11.38 -12.77 13.63
CA SER A 38 11.79 -13.81 12.69
C SER A 38 10.56 -14.61 12.22
N PRO A 39 10.37 -14.84 10.90
CA PRO A 39 9.31 -15.71 10.43
C PRO A 39 9.47 -17.18 10.85
N ALA A 40 10.65 -17.56 11.36
CA ALA A 40 10.89 -18.86 11.97
C ALA A 40 10.74 -18.86 13.50
N PHE A 41 10.33 -17.75 14.12
CA PHE A 41 10.30 -17.64 15.58
C PHE A 41 9.52 -18.81 16.21
N PRO A 42 10.07 -19.49 17.25
CA PRO A 42 11.25 -19.13 18.03
C PRO A 42 12.58 -19.74 17.54
N LEU A 43 12.61 -20.35 16.37
CA LEU A 43 13.78 -21.05 15.83
C LEU A 43 14.85 -20.09 15.34
N ASP A 44 16.09 -20.53 15.51
CA ASP A 44 17.29 -19.95 14.91
C ASP A 44 17.76 -20.89 13.80
N LEU A 45 17.34 -20.59 12.56
CA LEU A 45 17.64 -21.43 11.38
C LEU A 45 19.11 -21.39 10.95
N SER A 46 19.97 -20.63 11.65
CA SER A 46 21.43 -20.77 11.49
C SER A 46 21.98 -22.04 12.15
N LYS A 47 21.14 -22.75 12.92
CA LYS A 47 21.46 -23.99 13.64
C LYS A 47 20.53 -25.12 13.22
N SER A 48 20.93 -26.36 13.48
CA SER A 48 20.05 -27.52 13.34
C SER A 48 18.86 -27.42 14.29
N VAL A 49 17.71 -27.91 13.82
CA VAL A 49 16.45 -27.89 14.58
C VAL A 49 16.34 -29.15 15.44
N ASP A 50 16.10 -28.99 16.74
CA ASP A 50 15.73 -30.08 17.64
C ASP A 50 14.22 -30.26 17.66
N PHE A 51 13.73 -31.36 17.07
CA PHE A 51 12.30 -31.67 17.01
C PHE A 51 11.71 -32.18 18.34
N SER A 52 12.54 -32.35 19.38
CA SER A 52 12.12 -32.77 20.73
C SER A 52 12.04 -31.62 21.73
N GLU A 53 12.55 -30.44 21.38
CA GLU A 53 12.55 -29.26 22.25
C GLU A 53 11.11 -28.77 22.53
N LEU A 54 10.92 -28.10 23.67
CA LEU A 54 9.67 -27.45 24.05
C LEU A 54 9.89 -25.94 24.18
N TRP A 55 8.95 -25.16 23.68
CA TRP A 55 9.02 -23.70 23.66
C TRP A 55 7.94 -23.04 24.50
N PRO A 56 8.23 -21.90 25.16
CA PRO A 56 7.23 -21.17 25.91
C PRO A 56 6.10 -20.62 25.02
N SER A 57 4.86 -20.90 25.41
CA SER A 57 3.67 -20.26 24.83
C SER A 57 2.57 -20.19 25.89
N TYR A 58 2.09 -18.98 26.19
CA TYR A 58 1.04 -18.78 27.19
C TYR A 58 -0.36 -19.15 26.69
N TYR A 59 -0.52 -19.58 25.44
CA TYR A 59 -1.78 -20.14 24.94
C TYR A 59 -1.95 -21.61 25.35
N ALA A 60 -0.86 -22.35 25.57
CA ALA A 60 -0.92 -23.76 25.91
C ALA A 60 -1.02 -24.01 27.42
N ASP A 61 -1.68 -25.11 27.79
CA ASP A 61 -1.69 -25.58 29.17
C ASP A 61 -0.27 -25.96 29.62
N GLY A 62 0.13 -25.51 30.82
CA GLY A 62 1.52 -25.65 31.29
C GLY A 62 2.50 -24.62 30.69
N GLY A 63 2.05 -23.76 29.78
CA GLY A 63 2.84 -22.66 29.24
C GLY A 63 3.90 -23.05 28.21
N GLN A 64 3.81 -24.26 27.64
CA GLN A 64 4.78 -24.80 26.69
C GLN A 64 4.09 -25.50 25.51
N VAL A 65 4.72 -25.42 24.34
CA VAL A 65 4.32 -26.11 23.08
C VAL A 65 5.51 -26.87 22.51
N GLY A 66 5.25 -27.94 21.77
CA GLY A 66 6.26 -28.72 21.05
C GLY A 66 5.82 -28.98 19.61
N TRP A 67 6.58 -29.80 18.90
CA TRP A 67 6.25 -30.19 17.53
C TRP A 67 5.05 -31.16 17.47
N THR A 68 4.20 -30.94 16.48
CA THR A 68 3.09 -31.81 16.08
C THR A 68 3.23 -32.14 14.60
N LYS A 69 2.35 -32.98 14.05
CA LYS A 69 2.38 -33.36 12.64
C LYS A 69 1.05 -33.08 11.94
N THR A 70 1.13 -32.70 10.67
CA THR A 70 0.01 -32.65 9.73
C THR A 70 0.47 -33.17 8.36
N THR A 71 -0.44 -33.23 7.39
CA THR A 71 -0.13 -33.65 6.02
C THR A 71 -0.72 -32.69 5.00
N SER A 72 -0.01 -32.45 3.90
CA SER A 72 -0.60 -31.80 2.73
C SER A 72 -1.41 -32.80 1.90
N ASN A 73 -2.50 -32.33 1.29
CA ASN A 73 -3.24 -33.11 0.31
C ASN A 73 -2.57 -33.05 -1.08
N GLY A 74 -3.14 -33.75 -2.07
CA GLY A 74 -2.61 -33.78 -3.45
C GLY A 74 -2.60 -32.43 -4.19
N SER A 75 -3.27 -31.40 -3.67
CA SER A 75 -3.23 -30.03 -4.21
C SER A 75 -2.27 -29.11 -3.44
N GLY A 76 -1.50 -29.64 -2.48
CA GLY A 76 -0.60 -28.85 -1.64
C GLY A 76 -1.29 -28.06 -0.53
N GLN A 77 -2.56 -28.34 -0.23
CA GLN A 77 -3.27 -27.72 0.89
C GLN A 77 -2.85 -28.37 2.21
N ILE A 78 -2.49 -27.54 3.19
CA ILE A 78 -2.08 -27.89 4.54
C ILE A 78 -3.11 -27.29 5.50
N ARG A 79 -3.61 -28.09 6.44
CA ARG A 79 -4.50 -27.63 7.51
C ARG A 79 -3.78 -27.71 8.85
N VAL A 80 -3.77 -26.59 9.57
CA VAL A 80 -3.14 -26.47 10.87
C VAL A 80 -4.16 -25.96 11.88
N SER A 81 -4.28 -26.67 12.99
CA SER A 81 -5.10 -26.25 14.13
C SER A 81 -4.49 -26.77 15.42
N PHE A 82 -4.86 -26.14 16.54
CA PHE A 82 -4.36 -26.51 17.87
C PHE A 82 -5.53 -26.82 18.81
N PRO A 83 -6.20 -27.98 18.66
CA PRO A 83 -7.44 -28.30 19.38
C PRO A 83 -7.25 -28.46 20.90
N ASN A 84 -6.02 -28.70 21.35
CA ASN A 84 -5.69 -28.83 22.77
C ASN A 84 -5.58 -27.48 23.50
N VAL A 85 -5.56 -26.36 22.76
CA VAL A 85 -5.58 -25.02 23.36
C VAL A 85 -7.01 -24.68 23.76
N ARG A 86 -7.17 -24.12 24.97
CA ARG A 86 -8.48 -23.69 25.49
C ARG A 86 -8.94 -22.36 24.87
N TRP A 87 -9.13 -22.32 23.55
CA TRP A 87 -9.47 -21.11 22.79
C TRP A 87 -10.70 -20.38 23.34
N LYS A 88 -11.75 -21.11 23.70
CA LYS A 88 -12.95 -20.53 24.31
C LYS A 88 -12.66 -19.79 25.63
N TYR A 89 -11.75 -20.32 26.44
CA TYR A 89 -11.32 -19.67 27.68
C TYR A 89 -10.56 -18.38 27.37
N LEU A 90 -9.55 -18.42 26.50
CA LEU A 90 -8.77 -17.24 26.11
C LEU A 90 -9.66 -16.14 25.52
N ARG A 91 -10.56 -16.52 24.59
CA ARG A 91 -11.52 -15.61 23.95
C ARG A 91 -12.47 -14.96 24.93
N SER A 92 -12.84 -15.62 26.02
CA SER A 92 -13.77 -15.04 27.00
C SER A 92 -13.21 -13.81 27.74
N PHE A 93 -11.89 -13.63 27.76
CA PHE A 93 -11.23 -12.48 28.37
C PHE A 93 -10.78 -11.43 27.34
N GLU A 94 -10.21 -11.90 26.23
CA GLU A 94 -9.47 -11.04 25.29
C GLU A 94 -10.18 -10.90 23.92
N GLY A 95 -11.36 -11.51 23.78
CA GLY A 95 -12.08 -11.60 22.52
C GLY A 95 -11.24 -12.27 21.43
N TRP A 96 -11.45 -11.85 20.19
CA TRP A 96 -10.73 -12.39 19.03
C TRP A 96 -9.23 -12.05 18.96
N ALA A 97 -8.71 -11.16 19.82
CA ALA A 97 -7.29 -10.85 19.85
C ALA A 97 -6.48 -12.07 20.30
N SER A 98 -7.07 -12.89 21.19
CA SER A 98 -6.48 -14.16 21.63
C SER A 98 -6.47 -15.27 20.58
N LEU A 99 -7.15 -15.09 19.44
CA LEU A 99 -7.15 -16.08 18.36
C LEU A 99 -5.94 -15.92 17.45
N GLN A 100 -5.31 -14.73 17.45
CA GLN A 100 -4.14 -14.44 16.63
C GLN A 100 -2.95 -15.28 17.10
N HIS A 101 -2.37 -16.07 16.20
CA HIS A 101 -1.22 -16.91 16.53
C HIS A 101 -0.31 -17.20 15.33
N HIS A 102 0.96 -17.41 15.63
CA HIS A 102 2.00 -17.85 14.72
C HIS A 102 2.26 -19.35 14.89
N ALA A 103 2.58 -20.02 13.80
CA ALA A 103 3.08 -21.38 13.74
C ALA A 103 4.22 -21.48 12.71
N VAL A 104 5.21 -22.31 12.99
CA VAL A 104 6.26 -22.66 12.02
C VAL A 104 5.94 -24.04 11.48
N LEU A 105 5.83 -24.14 10.15
CA LEU A 105 5.64 -25.40 9.44
C LEU A 105 6.95 -25.78 8.77
N HIS A 106 7.29 -27.06 8.79
CA HIS A 106 8.51 -27.60 8.21
C HIS A 106 8.22 -28.86 7.38
N THR A 107 8.85 -28.96 6.22
CA THR A 107 8.94 -30.20 5.45
C THR A 107 10.25 -30.23 4.65
N THR A 108 10.48 -31.30 3.88
CA THR A 108 11.60 -31.37 2.93
C THR A 108 11.14 -31.58 1.50
N PHE A 109 11.96 -31.16 0.54
CA PHE A 109 11.81 -31.56 -0.85
C PHE A 109 13.15 -31.96 -1.45
N LYS A 110 13.09 -32.83 -2.46
CA LYS A 110 14.26 -33.36 -3.16
C LYS A 110 14.22 -33.04 -4.65
N LEU A 111 15.36 -32.61 -5.17
CA LEU A 111 15.60 -32.33 -6.56
C LEU A 111 16.61 -33.34 -7.13
N THR A 112 16.19 -34.12 -8.12
CA THR A 112 17.03 -35.16 -8.74
C THR A 112 17.18 -34.90 -10.24
N GLY A 113 18.40 -34.95 -10.77
CA GLY A 113 18.68 -34.71 -12.20
C GLY A 113 20.15 -34.38 -12.51
N LYS A 114 20.50 -34.28 -13.80
CA LYS A 114 21.81 -33.80 -14.28
C LYS A 114 21.61 -32.92 -15.51
N ALA A 115 22.38 -31.84 -15.63
CA ALA A 115 22.38 -30.98 -16.81
C ALA A 115 23.11 -31.68 -17.99
N LYS A 116 22.52 -31.65 -19.18
CA LYS A 116 23.12 -32.21 -20.41
C LYS A 116 23.99 -31.12 -21.07
N ASN A 117 25.31 -31.31 -21.07
CA ASN A 117 26.31 -30.52 -21.80
C ASN A 117 26.56 -29.06 -21.37
N SER A 118 27.07 -28.81 -20.17
CA SER A 118 27.91 -27.63 -19.94
C SER A 118 28.90 -27.83 -18.80
N THR A 119 30.05 -27.19 -18.94
CA THR A 119 31.03 -26.95 -17.89
C THR A 119 30.47 -25.94 -16.88
N ALA A 120 29.38 -26.29 -16.17
CA ALA A 120 28.98 -25.75 -14.87
C ALA A 120 27.67 -26.41 -14.39
N SER A 121 27.70 -26.85 -13.15
CA SER A 121 26.65 -27.41 -12.30
C SER A 121 25.55 -26.39 -11.92
N GLN A 122 24.72 -25.91 -12.85
CA GLN A 122 23.65 -24.95 -12.51
C GLN A 122 22.31 -25.65 -12.23
N LEU A 123 21.81 -25.48 -11.00
CA LEU A 123 20.50 -25.98 -10.56
C LEU A 123 19.37 -25.21 -11.28
N PRO A 124 18.24 -25.86 -11.62
CA PRO A 124 17.07 -25.16 -12.13
C PRO A 124 16.45 -24.28 -11.03
N ASN A 125 15.90 -23.14 -11.44
CA ASN A 125 15.04 -22.34 -10.58
C ASN A 125 13.74 -23.10 -10.27
N ILE A 126 13.13 -22.78 -9.14
CA ILE A 126 11.78 -23.24 -8.80
C ILE A 126 10.80 -22.07 -8.77
N LEU A 127 9.55 -22.36 -9.13
CA LEU A 127 8.42 -21.48 -8.89
C LEU A 127 7.71 -21.94 -7.63
N ALA A 128 7.61 -21.08 -6.63
CA ALA A 128 6.88 -21.35 -5.40
C ALA A 128 5.72 -20.38 -5.23
N ASP A 129 4.51 -20.91 -5.15
CA ASP A 129 3.27 -20.19 -4.87
C ASP A 129 2.80 -20.57 -3.47
N LEU A 130 2.94 -19.65 -2.52
CA LEU A 130 2.46 -19.82 -1.15
C LEU A 130 1.23 -18.94 -0.94
N VAL A 131 0.06 -19.53 -0.77
CA VAL A 131 -1.19 -18.83 -0.50
C VAL A 131 -1.59 -19.02 0.95
N GLN A 132 -1.98 -17.93 1.63
CA GLN A 132 -2.35 -17.90 3.05
C GLN A 132 -1.25 -18.30 4.06
N GLY A 133 0.00 -18.44 3.61
CA GLY A 133 1.19 -18.38 4.46
C GLY A 133 1.84 -17.00 4.37
N SER A 134 2.52 -16.52 5.42
CA SER A 134 3.07 -15.17 5.45
C SER A 134 4.47 -15.06 4.85
N TYR A 135 5.33 -16.02 5.15
CA TYR A 135 6.69 -16.12 4.62
C TYR A 135 7.09 -17.57 4.44
N PHE A 136 8.06 -17.82 3.57
CA PHE A 136 8.76 -19.10 3.51
C PHE A 136 10.24 -18.93 3.17
N THR A 137 11.02 -19.96 3.47
CA THR A 137 12.44 -20.03 3.12
C THR A 137 12.86 -21.46 2.81
N VAL A 138 13.91 -21.59 2.01
CA VAL A 138 14.49 -22.86 1.59
C VAL A 138 15.96 -22.87 1.98
N ILE A 139 16.39 -23.90 2.70
CA ILE A 139 17.81 -24.10 3.09
C ILE A 139 18.26 -25.53 2.74
N PRO A 140 19.51 -25.75 2.30
CA PRO A 140 20.04 -27.10 2.07
C PRO A 140 19.98 -27.95 3.35
N VAL A 141 19.75 -29.26 3.27
CA VAL A 141 19.80 -30.13 4.47
C VAL A 141 21.21 -30.36 5.00
N ASP A 142 22.22 -30.23 4.15
CA ASP A 142 23.62 -30.51 4.45
C ASP A 142 24.42 -29.25 4.87
N PHE A 143 23.73 -28.23 5.39
CA PHE A 143 24.34 -26.95 5.81
C PHE A 143 25.16 -27.01 7.10
N ALA A 144 25.32 -28.20 7.70
CA ALA A 144 25.73 -28.39 9.10
C ALA A 144 27.11 -27.83 9.51
N ASP A 145 27.93 -27.32 8.57
CA ASP A 145 29.23 -26.68 8.84
C ASP A 145 29.33 -25.22 8.34
N GLN A 146 28.24 -24.62 7.82
CA GLN A 146 28.21 -23.24 7.32
C GLN A 146 27.04 -22.46 7.93
N THR A 147 27.30 -21.25 8.44
CA THR A 147 26.22 -20.32 8.81
C THR A 147 25.43 -19.93 7.56
N VAL A 148 24.18 -20.39 7.47
CA VAL A 148 23.24 -20.01 6.40
C VAL A 148 22.37 -18.88 6.91
N THR A 149 22.34 -17.77 6.17
CA THR A 149 21.33 -16.72 6.33
C THR A 149 20.09 -17.11 5.53
N PRO A 150 18.94 -17.40 6.16
CA PRO A 150 17.72 -17.75 5.44
C PRO A 150 17.22 -16.59 4.60
N ARG A 151 16.90 -16.85 3.33
CA ARG A 151 16.28 -15.87 2.43
C ARG A 151 14.77 -15.97 2.55
N TRP A 152 14.12 -14.90 2.99
CA TRP A 152 12.67 -14.91 3.24
C TRP A 152 11.87 -14.42 2.03
N TYR A 153 10.91 -15.22 1.58
CA TYR A 153 9.99 -14.87 0.50
C TYR A 153 8.60 -14.64 1.10
N ALA A 154 7.94 -13.52 0.76
CA ALA A 154 6.60 -13.23 1.27
C ALA A 154 5.57 -14.12 0.57
N GLY A 155 4.73 -14.84 1.31
CA GLY A 155 3.61 -15.56 0.70
C GLY A 155 2.49 -14.60 0.28
N ASN A 156 1.59 -15.04 -0.59
CA ASN A 156 0.31 -14.38 -0.87
C ASN A 156 -0.67 -14.63 0.29
N ILE A 157 -0.41 -14.00 1.43
CA ILE A 157 -1.14 -14.24 2.68
C ILE A 157 -2.63 -13.89 2.59
N TYR A 158 -3.00 -12.95 1.71
CA TYR A 158 -4.39 -12.50 1.50
C TYR A 158 -5.14 -13.31 0.44
N ALA A 159 -4.51 -14.32 -0.16
CA ALA A 159 -5.05 -15.03 -1.32
C ALA A 159 -5.51 -14.07 -2.42
N MET A 160 -4.70 -13.03 -2.70
CA MET A 160 -4.96 -12.09 -3.76
C MET A 160 -5.11 -12.80 -5.10
N GLU A 161 -6.11 -12.38 -5.85
CA GLU A 161 -6.26 -12.77 -7.24
C GLU A 161 -5.05 -12.31 -8.06
N ARG A 162 -4.78 -13.00 -9.18
CA ARG A 162 -3.69 -12.61 -10.10
C ARG A 162 -2.32 -12.51 -9.39
N GLY A 163 -2.11 -13.28 -8.32
CA GLY A 163 -0.80 -13.52 -7.73
C GLY A 163 0.01 -14.47 -8.61
N LEU A 164 1.30 -14.21 -8.74
CA LEU A 164 2.23 -15.08 -9.46
C LEU A 164 3.15 -15.77 -8.46
N PRO A 165 3.73 -16.93 -8.81
CA PRO A 165 4.71 -17.58 -7.95
C PRO A 165 6.01 -16.77 -7.86
N HIS A 166 6.70 -16.89 -6.73
CA HIS A 166 8.08 -16.44 -6.61
C HIS A 166 9.00 -17.32 -7.46
N VAL A 167 10.01 -16.69 -8.06
CA VAL A 167 11.16 -17.38 -8.66
C VAL A 167 12.24 -17.52 -7.61
N LEU A 168 12.69 -18.76 -7.36
CA LEU A 168 13.74 -19.05 -6.38
C LEU A 168 14.96 -19.65 -7.08
N GLU A 169 16.11 -19.01 -6.89
CA GLU A 169 17.42 -19.61 -7.13
C GLU A 169 17.76 -20.47 -5.92
N LEU A 170 17.95 -21.79 -6.14
CA LEU A 170 18.26 -22.70 -5.07
C LEU A 170 19.73 -22.60 -4.64
N PRO A 171 20.01 -22.58 -3.33
CA PRO A 171 21.39 -22.67 -2.84
C PRO A 171 22.01 -24.02 -3.24
N PRO A 172 23.35 -24.09 -3.45
CA PRO A 172 24.01 -25.36 -3.73
C PRO A 172 23.84 -26.37 -2.59
N THR A 173 23.79 -27.66 -2.93
CA THR A 173 23.71 -28.80 -1.99
C THR A 173 24.38 -30.03 -2.60
N ASN A 174 24.93 -30.92 -1.75
CA ASN A 174 25.49 -32.19 -2.19
C ASN A 174 24.44 -33.31 -2.30
N THR A 175 23.30 -33.18 -1.60
CA THR A 175 22.26 -34.23 -1.51
C THR A 175 21.13 -34.00 -2.52
N GLY A 176 20.96 -32.77 -2.98
CA GLY A 176 19.79 -32.35 -3.76
C GLY A 176 18.55 -32.16 -2.89
N GLU A 177 18.68 -32.19 -1.57
CA GLU A 177 17.56 -32.13 -0.62
C GLU A 177 17.60 -30.83 0.19
N TYR A 178 16.42 -30.28 0.45
CA TYR A 178 16.25 -28.98 1.09
C TYR A 178 15.19 -29.04 2.18
N HIS A 179 15.44 -28.33 3.28
CA HIS A 179 14.40 -27.95 4.22
C HIS A 179 13.58 -26.80 3.64
N LEU A 180 12.26 -26.87 3.81
CA LEU A 180 11.32 -25.83 3.50
C LEU A 180 10.58 -25.44 4.78
N PHE A 181 10.70 -24.17 5.16
CA PHE A 181 9.98 -23.62 6.31
C PHE A 181 8.93 -22.63 5.85
N ILE A 182 7.74 -22.67 6.46
CA ILE A 182 6.65 -21.71 6.26
C ILE A 182 6.31 -21.06 7.59
N SER A 183 6.17 -19.74 7.57
CA SER A 183 5.55 -18.93 8.61
C SER A 183 4.03 -18.94 8.42
N GLY A 184 3.33 -19.70 9.26
CA GLY A 184 1.88 -19.85 9.27
C GLY A 184 1.23 -18.95 10.31
N ASP A 185 0.78 -17.76 9.90
CA ASP A 185 0.13 -16.81 10.80
C ASP A 185 -1.39 -16.86 10.65
N TYR A 186 -2.10 -17.21 11.72
CA TYR A 186 -3.54 -17.06 11.78
C TYR A 186 -3.87 -15.61 12.12
N GLU A 187 -4.34 -14.87 11.12
CA GLU A 187 -4.99 -13.59 11.33
C GLU A 187 -6.51 -13.77 11.12
N ILE A 188 -7.32 -13.43 12.13
CA ILE A 188 -8.79 -13.61 12.04
C ILE A 188 -9.41 -12.91 10.82
N ARG A 189 -8.79 -11.83 10.35
CA ARG A 189 -9.24 -11.08 9.18
C ARG A 189 -9.07 -11.85 7.87
N LEU A 190 -8.20 -12.85 7.86
CA LEU A 190 -7.87 -13.67 6.70
C LEU A 190 -8.63 -15.00 6.73
N PHE A 191 -8.75 -15.59 7.92
CA PHE A 191 -9.35 -16.93 8.09
C PHE A 191 -10.78 -16.89 8.63
N GLY A 192 -11.27 -15.72 9.05
CA GLY A 192 -12.60 -15.54 9.64
C GLY A 192 -12.68 -16.05 11.09
N ASP A 193 -13.70 -15.62 11.80
CA ASP A 193 -13.99 -16.09 13.16
C ASP A 193 -14.38 -17.59 13.15
N PRO A 194 -13.75 -18.46 13.95
CA PRO A 194 -14.11 -19.88 13.98
C PRO A 194 -15.56 -20.13 14.43
N ASP A 195 -16.14 -19.28 15.29
CA ASP A 195 -17.52 -19.43 15.77
C ASP A 195 -18.53 -19.28 14.62
N THR A 196 -18.26 -18.37 13.66
CA THR A 196 -19.15 -18.14 12.51
C THR A 196 -19.09 -19.30 11.49
N GLN A 197 -18.02 -20.09 11.57
CA GLN A 197 -17.80 -21.30 10.77
C GLN A 197 -18.23 -22.58 11.49
N GLY A 198 -18.76 -22.48 12.72
CA GLY A 198 -19.13 -23.64 13.53
C GLY A 198 -17.94 -24.46 14.04
N SER A 199 -16.75 -23.86 14.08
CA SER A 199 -15.53 -24.47 14.62
C SER A 199 -15.28 -24.04 16.07
N ALA A 200 -14.78 -24.96 16.90
CA ALA A 200 -14.39 -24.66 18.28
C ALA A 200 -12.98 -24.04 18.39
N TYR A 201 -12.21 -24.05 17.30
CA TYR A 201 -10.83 -23.60 17.26
C TYR A 201 -10.50 -22.93 15.91
N PRO A 202 -9.55 -21.98 15.89
CA PRO A 202 -9.05 -21.42 14.65
C PRO A 202 -8.31 -22.48 13.83
N GLU A 203 -8.58 -22.53 12.53
CA GLU A 203 -7.91 -23.40 11.56
C GLU A 203 -7.23 -22.53 10.49
N GLN A 204 -5.93 -22.75 10.28
CA GLN A 204 -5.18 -22.19 9.17
C GLN A 204 -5.29 -23.15 7.98
N ILE A 205 -5.66 -22.61 6.82
CA ILE A 205 -5.68 -23.32 5.54
C ILE A 205 -4.62 -22.69 4.65
N ILE A 206 -3.49 -23.36 4.48
CA ILE A 206 -2.33 -22.85 3.72
C ILE A 206 -2.23 -23.68 2.45
N ASN A 207 -1.95 -23.06 1.30
CA ASN A 207 -1.70 -23.80 0.05
C ASN A 207 -0.30 -23.51 -0.45
N LEU A 208 0.44 -24.56 -0.81
CA LEU A 208 1.77 -24.45 -1.38
C LEU A 208 1.83 -25.20 -2.72
N GLY A 209 2.17 -24.49 -3.78
CA GLY A 209 2.57 -25.06 -5.06
C GLY A 209 4.07 -24.87 -5.29
N ILE A 210 4.80 -25.93 -5.61
CA ILE A 210 6.19 -25.85 -6.06
C ILE A 210 6.34 -26.57 -7.39
N THR A 211 6.92 -25.88 -8.37
CA THR A 211 7.19 -26.44 -9.71
C THR A 211 8.58 -26.01 -10.20
N LEU A 212 9.09 -26.69 -11.23
CA LEU A 212 10.37 -26.33 -11.85
C LEU A 212 10.16 -25.22 -12.90
N ASP A 213 10.99 -24.19 -12.88
CA ASP A 213 11.00 -23.14 -13.91
C ASP A 213 11.96 -23.53 -15.05
N ILE A 214 11.59 -24.57 -15.82
CA ILE A 214 12.39 -25.04 -16.97
C ILE A 214 11.96 -24.26 -18.20
N GLN A 215 12.80 -23.32 -18.66
CA GLN A 215 12.46 -22.48 -19.81
C GLN A 215 13.60 -22.40 -20.83
N ASN A 216 13.22 -22.42 -22.12
CA ASN A 216 14.12 -22.25 -23.26
C ASN A 216 13.95 -20.88 -23.96
N GLN A 217 13.17 -19.97 -23.35
CA GLN A 217 12.83 -18.66 -23.91
C GLN A 217 13.41 -17.53 -23.05
N SER A 218 13.53 -16.34 -23.64
CA SER A 218 14.00 -15.14 -22.95
C SER A 218 12.95 -14.58 -21.97
N HIS A 219 11.67 -14.84 -22.23
CA HIS A 219 10.53 -14.24 -21.54
C HIS A 219 9.34 -15.23 -21.42
N ALA A 220 8.42 -14.95 -20.50
CA ALA A 220 7.12 -15.62 -20.37
C ALA A 220 5.97 -14.61 -20.39
N TYR A 221 4.86 -14.99 -21.02
CA TYR A 221 3.62 -14.21 -21.03
C TYR A 221 2.75 -14.56 -19.82
N GLU A 222 2.34 -13.54 -19.05
CA GLU A 222 1.57 -13.67 -17.81
C GLU A 222 0.17 -13.06 -17.99
N PRO A 223 -0.79 -13.78 -18.61
CA PRO A 223 -2.09 -13.23 -19.02
C PRO A 223 -2.97 -12.75 -17.87
N THR A 224 -2.77 -13.29 -16.66
CA THR A 224 -3.51 -12.91 -15.45
C THR A 224 -3.24 -11.45 -15.05
N LEU A 225 -2.15 -10.85 -15.53
CA LEU A 225 -1.79 -9.46 -15.25
C LEU A 225 -2.22 -8.47 -16.33
N ASN A 226 -2.92 -8.94 -17.37
CA ASN A 226 -3.35 -8.06 -18.45
C ASN A 226 -4.37 -7.03 -17.95
N VAL A 227 -4.30 -5.83 -18.54
CA VAL A 227 -5.24 -4.74 -18.29
C VAL A 227 -5.97 -4.46 -19.61
N VAL A 228 -7.27 -4.75 -19.65
CA VAL A 228 -8.11 -4.56 -20.83
C VAL A 228 -9.45 -3.94 -20.42
N PRO A 229 -9.81 -2.74 -20.92
CA PRO A 229 -11.11 -2.13 -20.64
C PRO A 229 -12.23 -2.82 -21.42
N ASN A 230 -13.48 -2.50 -21.07
CA ASN A 230 -14.62 -2.82 -21.93
C ASN A 230 -14.69 -1.86 -23.12
N PHE A 231 -15.35 -2.31 -24.18
CA PHE A 231 -15.61 -1.51 -25.38
C PHE A 231 -17.12 -1.21 -25.42
N ILE A 232 -17.50 0.07 -25.45
CA ILE A 232 -18.89 0.51 -25.55
C ILE A 232 -19.16 0.92 -27.00
N ASP A 233 -20.08 0.21 -27.66
CA ASP A 233 -20.39 0.39 -29.09
C ASP A 233 -19.13 0.41 -29.98
N GLY A 234 -18.15 -0.42 -29.62
CA GLY A 234 -16.86 -0.56 -30.29
C GLY A 234 -15.78 0.46 -29.92
N TYR A 235 -16.03 1.36 -28.97
CA TYR A 235 -15.02 2.29 -28.43
C TYR A 235 -14.53 1.84 -27.05
N SER A 236 -13.22 1.72 -26.87
CA SER A 236 -12.55 1.45 -25.61
C SER A 236 -12.94 2.47 -24.54
N PHE A 237 -13.42 1.99 -23.39
CA PHE A 237 -13.73 2.83 -22.25
C PHE A 237 -12.45 3.14 -21.44
N GLY A 238 -11.55 3.88 -22.04
CA GLY A 238 -10.21 4.09 -21.50
C GLY A 238 -9.15 4.08 -22.59
N ASN A 239 -7.94 4.50 -22.23
CA ASN A 239 -6.81 4.61 -23.15
C ASN A 239 -5.59 3.78 -22.74
N ALA A 240 -5.71 2.98 -21.69
CA ALA A 240 -4.63 2.12 -21.20
C ALA A 240 -4.91 0.65 -21.51
N LEU A 241 -3.87 -0.04 -21.98
CA LEU A 241 -3.77 -1.48 -22.07
C LEU A 241 -2.51 -1.92 -21.31
N GLY A 242 -2.52 -3.15 -20.80
CA GLY A 242 -1.37 -3.73 -20.10
C GLY A 242 -1.16 -5.18 -20.51
N ILE A 243 0.10 -5.56 -20.74
CA ILE A 243 0.49 -6.95 -21.03
C ILE A 243 1.48 -7.42 -19.96
N GLY A 244 1.14 -8.49 -19.24
CA GLY A 244 2.06 -9.10 -18.27
C GLY A 244 3.19 -9.86 -18.95
N LEU A 245 4.45 -9.51 -18.65
CA LEU A 245 5.64 -10.22 -19.09
C LEU A 245 6.60 -10.48 -17.94
N ARG A 246 7.18 -11.68 -17.91
CA ARG A 246 8.23 -12.08 -16.97
C ARG A 246 9.54 -12.34 -17.72
N GLY A 247 10.63 -11.73 -17.26
CA GLY A 247 11.97 -12.02 -17.77
C GLY A 247 12.50 -13.32 -17.18
N LEU A 248 13.12 -14.17 -18.00
CA LEU A 248 13.53 -15.52 -17.59
C LEU A 248 15.04 -15.63 -17.40
N ALA A 249 15.81 -15.69 -18.48
CA ALA A 249 17.25 -15.92 -18.45
C ALA A 249 18.06 -14.62 -18.39
N ASP A 250 17.72 -13.66 -19.24
CA ASP A 250 18.45 -12.41 -19.43
C ASP A 250 17.52 -11.20 -19.38
N TRP A 251 18.12 -10.02 -19.33
CA TRP A 251 17.39 -8.77 -19.49
C TRP A 251 16.76 -8.70 -20.88
N ILE A 252 15.47 -8.34 -20.91
CA ILE A 252 14.75 -8.06 -22.15
C ILE A 252 14.31 -6.59 -22.18
N ASN A 253 14.24 -6.02 -23.38
CA ASN A 253 13.73 -4.67 -23.62
C ASN A 253 12.56 -4.76 -24.60
N VAL A 254 11.41 -4.23 -24.19
CA VAL A 254 10.26 -4.03 -25.09
C VAL A 254 10.30 -2.61 -25.62
N ASP A 255 10.52 -2.43 -26.91
CA ASP A 255 10.76 -1.13 -27.56
C ASP A 255 9.73 -0.76 -28.64
N GLY A 256 8.86 -1.69 -29.03
CA GLY A 256 7.77 -1.45 -29.96
C GLY A 256 6.52 -2.27 -29.63
N ALA A 257 5.37 -1.72 -30.00
CA ALA A 257 4.08 -2.41 -29.99
C ALA A 257 3.24 -1.94 -31.19
N ALA A 258 2.55 -2.87 -31.84
CA ALA A 258 1.66 -2.58 -32.97
C ALA A 258 0.48 -3.56 -33.01
N VAL A 259 -0.60 -3.20 -33.71
CA VAL A 259 -1.71 -4.13 -34.01
C VAL A 259 -1.37 -4.94 -35.26
N ALA A 260 -1.60 -6.25 -35.23
CA ALA A 260 -1.14 -7.17 -36.29
C ALA A 260 -1.75 -6.90 -37.68
N ASP A 261 -3.00 -6.42 -37.74
CA ASP A 261 -3.77 -6.24 -38.99
C ASP A 261 -3.77 -4.77 -39.51
N ALA A 262 -2.73 -3.99 -39.21
CA ALA A 262 -2.65 -2.57 -39.58
C ALA A 262 -2.37 -2.28 -41.09
N SER A 263 -2.59 -3.26 -41.97
CA SER A 263 -2.25 -3.17 -43.41
C SER A 263 -3.27 -2.41 -44.27
N ASP A 264 -4.42 -2.00 -43.72
CA ASP A 264 -5.37 -1.13 -44.43
C ASP A 264 -5.17 0.34 -44.06
N ALA A 265 -5.34 1.22 -45.06
CA ALA A 265 -5.22 2.66 -44.93
C ALA A 265 -6.04 3.19 -43.73
N ALA A 266 -5.30 3.56 -42.66
CA ALA A 266 -5.76 3.94 -41.33
C ALA A 266 -6.46 2.80 -40.54
N PRO A 267 -5.74 2.02 -39.70
CA PRO A 267 -6.40 1.06 -38.82
C PRO A 267 -7.33 1.78 -37.84
N SER A 268 -8.54 1.24 -37.67
CA SER A 268 -9.57 1.78 -36.75
C SER A 268 -9.10 1.85 -35.30
N VAL A 269 -8.13 1.00 -34.93
CA VAL A 269 -7.47 0.93 -33.63
C VAL A 269 -5.96 0.94 -33.83
N SER A 270 -5.25 1.77 -33.09
CA SER A 270 -3.79 1.74 -32.99
C SER A 270 -3.35 1.58 -31.54
N VAL A 271 -2.19 0.95 -31.36
CA VAL A 271 -1.54 0.75 -30.06
C VAL A 271 -0.10 1.21 -30.16
N SER A 272 0.40 1.87 -29.12
CA SER A 272 1.81 2.22 -28.96
C SER A 272 2.28 1.95 -27.54
N LEU A 273 3.60 1.78 -27.36
CA LEU A 273 4.16 1.78 -26.01
C LEU A 273 3.98 3.16 -25.37
N LEU A 274 3.57 3.21 -24.11
CA LEU A 274 3.66 4.44 -23.32
C LEU A 274 5.14 4.80 -23.07
N ARG A 275 5.97 3.77 -22.85
CA ARG A 275 7.43 3.87 -22.71
C ARG A 275 8.08 2.53 -23.03
N GLY A 276 9.35 2.58 -23.45
CA GLY A 276 10.19 1.39 -23.48
C GLY A 276 10.28 0.77 -22.09
N THR A 277 10.23 -0.56 -21.99
CA THR A 277 10.20 -1.28 -20.71
C THR A 277 11.27 -2.35 -20.67
N ARG A 278 12.17 -2.24 -19.69
CA ARG A 278 13.22 -3.23 -19.43
C ARG A 278 12.73 -4.21 -18.36
N VAL A 279 12.81 -5.51 -18.61
CA VAL A 279 12.40 -6.55 -17.65
C VAL A 279 13.62 -7.39 -17.30
N GLY A 280 13.95 -7.47 -16.01
CA GLY A 280 15.09 -8.25 -15.53
C GLY A 280 14.79 -9.74 -15.40
N PRO A 281 15.84 -10.60 -15.32
CA PRO A 281 15.68 -12.02 -15.04
C PRO A 281 14.96 -12.26 -13.71
N GLY A 282 13.90 -13.05 -13.71
CA GLY A 282 13.04 -13.32 -12.56
C GLY A 282 12.05 -12.19 -12.21
N GLN A 283 12.11 -11.05 -12.91
CA GLN A 283 11.21 -9.92 -12.69
C GLN A 283 9.96 -10.05 -13.57
N THR A 284 8.80 -9.71 -13.01
CA THR A 284 7.55 -9.55 -13.77
C THR A 284 7.16 -8.08 -13.85
N ARG A 285 6.78 -7.60 -15.03
CA ARG A 285 6.27 -6.24 -15.26
C ARG A 285 5.05 -6.24 -16.19
N VAL A 286 4.18 -5.25 -16.03
CA VAL A 286 3.05 -5.00 -16.95
C VAL A 286 3.50 -3.95 -17.96
N ILE A 287 3.64 -4.34 -19.22
CA ILE A 287 4.05 -3.46 -20.32
C ILE A 287 2.93 -2.43 -20.58
N PRO A 288 3.18 -1.13 -20.43
CA PRO A 288 2.17 -0.10 -20.58
C PRO A 288 1.94 0.27 -22.05
N LEU A 289 0.71 0.09 -22.51
CA LEU A 289 0.31 0.31 -23.90
C LEU A 289 -0.79 1.37 -23.98
N PHE A 290 -0.62 2.37 -24.84
CA PHE A 290 -1.65 3.36 -25.15
C PHE A 290 -2.51 2.86 -26.30
N ILE A 291 -3.83 2.86 -26.14
CA ILE A 291 -4.79 2.57 -27.23
C ILE A 291 -5.40 3.87 -27.74
N SER A 292 -5.42 4.03 -29.06
CA SER A 292 -6.13 5.09 -29.77
C SER A 292 -7.08 4.48 -30.79
N GLN A 293 -8.23 5.13 -31.00
CA GLN A 293 -9.22 4.68 -31.97
C GLN A 293 -9.79 5.85 -32.75
N THR A 294 -10.05 5.62 -34.03
CA THR A 294 -10.73 6.58 -34.92
C THR A 294 -12.09 6.09 -35.35
N LEU A 295 -12.30 4.77 -35.36
CA LEU A 295 -13.55 4.10 -35.72
C LEU A 295 -13.89 3.01 -34.70
N PRO A 296 -15.18 2.60 -34.61
CA PRO A 296 -15.59 1.48 -33.77
C PRO A 296 -14.84 0.19 -34.12
N PHE A 297 -14.42 -0.55 -33.11
CA PHE A 297 -13.84 -1.88 -33.22
C PHE A 297 -14.88 -2.94 -32.87
N THR A 298 -15.08 -3.95 -33.71
CA THR A 298 -16.08 -5.01 -33.50
C THR A 298 -15.47 -6.39 -33.28
N GLY A 299 -14.13 -6.51 -33.35
CA GLY A 299 -13.44 -7.78 -33.14
C GLY A 299 -13.52 -8.26 -31.69
N SER A 300 -13.50 -9.57 -31.48
CA SER A 300 -13.51 -10.17 -30.13
C SER A 300 -12.13 -10.17 -29.46
N HIS A 301 -11.05 -9.96 -30.22
CA HIS A 301 -9.68 -9.97 -29.73
C HIS A 301 -8.83 -8.89 -30.40
N LEU A 302 -8.00 -8.20 -29.62
CA LEU A 302 -6.94 -7.34 -30.11
C LEU A 302 -5.64 -8.14 -30.23
N LYS A 303 -5.16 -8.34 -31.46
CA LYS A 303 -3.87 -8.97 -31.72
C LYS A 303 -2.76 -7.91 -31.70
N ILE A 304 -1.91 -7.98 -30.70
CA ILE A 304 -0.80 -7.06 -30.47
C ILE A 304 0.52 -7.78 -30.76
N LEU A 305 1.38 -7.13 -31.55
CA LEU A 305 2.75 -7.55 -31.80
C LEU A 305 3.66 -6.69 -30.92
N LEU A 306 4.43 -7.32 -30.04
CA LEU A 306 5.46 -6.67 -29.23
C LEU A 306 6.84 -6.94 -29.84
N ASN A 307 7.68 -5.92 -29.93
CA ASN A 307 9.10 -6.08 -30.27
C ASN A 307 9.87 -6.26 -28.97
N VAL A 308 10.46 -7.44 -28.80
CA VAL A 308 11.22 -7.83 -27.61
C VAL A 308 12.66 -8.08 -28.00
N ASN A 309 13.58 -7.34 -27.41
CA ASN A 309 15.01 -7.48 -27.66
C ASN A 309 15.69 -8.08 -26.43
N SER A 310 16.55 -9.06 -26.67
CA SER A 310 17.40 -9.69 -25.65
C SER A 310 18.84 -9.80 -26.17
N ILE A 311 19.75 -10.29 -25.33
CA ILE A 311 21.12 -10.63 -25.74
C ILE A 311 21.10 -11.73 -26.83
N ALA A 312 20.11 -12.62 -26.80
CA ALA A 312 19.95 -13.69 -27.78
C ALA A 312 19.42 -13.20 -29.14
N GLY A 313 18.89 -11.98 -29.22
CA GLY A 313 18.37 -11.37 -30.44
C GLY A 313 17.05 -10.62 -30.25
N ALA A 314 16.58 -10.02 -31.35
CA ALA A 314 15.27 -9.39 -31.45
C ALA A 314 14.21 -10.40 -31.91
N GLU A 315 13.06 -10.40 -31.26
CA GLU A 315 11.91 -11.23 -31.62
C GLU A 315 10.60 -10.43 -31.56
N THR A 316 9.62 -10.84 -32.38
CA THR A 316 8.27 -10.28 -32.33
C THR A 316 7.33 -11.27 -31.64
N VAL A 317 6.72 -10.84 -30.54
CA VAL A 317 5.82 -11.64 -29.72
C VAL A 317 4.37 -11.27 -30.03
N ALA A 318 3.60 -12.21 -30.56
CA ALA A 318 2.18 -12.00 -30.85
C ALA A 318 1.32 -12.36 -29.63
N ILE A 319 0.59 -11.37 -29.10
CA ILE A 319 -0.33 -11.50 -27.97
C ILE A 319 -1.76 -11.24 -28.43
N SER A 320 -2.71 -12.06 -27.99
CA SER A 320 -4.14 -11.89 -28.28
C SER A 320 -4.87 -11.49 -27.00
N LEU A 321 -5.36 -10.25 -26.93
CA LEU A 321 -6.10 -9.73 -25.78
C LEU A 321 -7.61 -9.87 -26.03
N PRO A 322 -8.37 -10.58 -25.17
CA PRO A 322 -9.82 -10.68 -25.30
C PRO A 322 -10.49 -9.33 -25.02
N VAL A 323 -11.47 -8.96 -25.84
CA VAL A 323 -12.25 -7.72 -25.69
C VAL A 323 -13.70 -8.04 -25.33
N LYS A 324 -14.21 -7.39 -24.29
CA LYS A 324 -15.63 -7.46 -23.91
C LYS A 324 -16.37 -6.23 -24.44
N HIS A 325 -17.31 -6.47 -25.34
CA HIS A 325 -18.20 -5.45 -25.90
C HIS A 325 -19.46 -5.29 -25.06
N LEU A 326 -19.86 -4.05 -24.82
CA LEU A 326 -21.13 -3.65 -24.22
C LEU A 326 -21.83 -2.69 -25.19
N GLY A 327 -23.16 -2.71 -25.19
CA GLY A 327 -23.94 -1.69 -25.91
C GLY A 327 -24.04 -0.40 -25.11
N GLN A 328 -24.53 0.66 -25.75
CA GLN A 328 -24.88 1.90 -25.05
C GLN A 328 -25.81 1.64 -23.86
N TRP A 329 -25.54 2.35 -22.76
CA TRP A 329 -26.37 2.24 -21.56
C TRP A 329 -27.71 2.96 -21.72
N SER A 330 -28.75 2.29 -21.26
CA SER A 330 -30.12 2.80 -21.10
C SER A 330 -30.61 2.41 -19.71
N GLU A 331 -31.77 2.93 -19.29
CA GLU A 331 -32.42 2.51 -18.04
C GLU A 331 -32.58 0.98 -17.96
N SER A 332 -32.87 0.33 -19.08
CA SER A 332 -33.05 -1.12 -19.18
C SER A 332 -31.77 -1.94 -19.42
N SER A 333 -30.65 -1.29 -19.74
CA SER A 333 -29.37 -1.93 -20.11
C SER A 333 -28.18 -1.49 -19.26
N ARG A 334 -28.44 -0.87 -18.09
CA ARG A 334 -27.40 -0.44 -17.15
C ARG A 334 -26.57 -1.65 -16.70
N ALA A 335 -25.31 -1.70 -17.13
CA ALA A 335 -24.35 -2.74 -16.78
C ALA A 335 -23.09 -2.12 -16.14
N LYS A 336 -22.36 -2.94 -15.38
CA LYS A 336 -21.02 -2.61 -14.88
C LYS A 336 -20.07 -2.43 -16.06
N ILE A 337 -19.42 -1.27 -16.14
CA ILE A 337 -18.43 -0.94 -17.16
C ILE A 337 -17.05 -1.00 -16.53
N ILE A 338 -16.13 -1.77 -17.12
CA ILE A 338 -14.71 -1.75 -16.75
C ILE A 338 -13.98 -0.70 -17.59
N GLY A 339 -13.41 0.30 -16.92
CA GLY A 339 -12.59 1.33 -17.54
C GLY A 339 -11.10 1.15 -17.25
N SER A 340 -10.25 1.72 -18.09
CA SER A 340 -8.79 1.69 -17.91
C SER A 340 -8.12 3.05 -18.02
N PHE A 341 -7.03 3.23 -17.27
CA PHE A 341 -6.24 4.45 -17.24
C PHE A 341 -4.78 4.16 -16.83
N PHE A 342 -3.91 5.17 -16.91
CA PHE A 342 -2.54 5.07 -16.41
C PHE A 342 -2.42 5.72 -15.03
N PHE A 343 -2.39 4.89 -13.99
CA PHE A 343 -2.12 5.33 -12.63
C PHE A 343 -0.73 5.97 -12.52
N SER A 344 -0.63 7.11 -11.84
CA SER A 344 0.56 7.96 -11.77
C SER A 344 1.16 8.22 -13.17
N ARG A 345 0.31 8.33 -14.20
CA ARG A 345 0.70 8.49 -15.62
C ARG A 345 1.64 7.39 -16.13
N SER A 346 1.68 6.23 -15.49
CA SER A 346 2.74 5.25 -15.73
C SER A 346 2.28 3.80 -15.78
N THR A 347 1.38 3.37 -14.91
CA THR A 347 1.01 1.96 -14.75
C THR A 347 -0.42 1.74 -15.20
N PRO A 348 -0.70 0.83 -16.16
CA PRO A 348 -2.06 0.50 -16.55
C PRO A 348 -2.85 0.02 -15.34
N SER A 349 -4.05 0.57 -15.16
CA SER A 349 -4.93 0.28 -14.03
C SER A 349 -6.38 0.20 -14.51
N LEU A 350 -7.24 -0.39 -13.68
CA LEU A 350 -8.66 -0.56 -13.95
C LEU A 350 -9.51 0.13 -12.88
N PHE A 351 -10.70 0.57 -13.27
CA PHE A 351 -11.78 0.92 -12.38
C PHE A 351 -13.09 0.34 -12.92
N SER A 352 -14.12 0.28 -12.09
CA SER A 352 -15.49 -0.06 -12.53
C SER A 352 -16.38 1.17 -12.40
N ALA A 353 -17.39 1.27 -13.27
CA ALA A 353 -18.37 2.34 -13.19
C ALA A 353 -19.77 1.85 -13.52
N LEU A 354 -20.77 2.53 -12.94
CA LEU A 354 -22.17 2.43 -13.34
C LEU A 354 -22.63 3.78 -13.89
N PRO A 355 -23.20 3.82 -15.10
CA PRO A 355 -23.76 5.04 -15.66
C PRO A 355 -25.04 5.47 -14.90
N PRO A 356 -25.46 6.74 -15.03
CA PRO A 356 -26.77 7.20 -14.56
C PRO A 356 -27.93 6.52 -15.34
N LEU A 357 -29.09 6.35 -14.70
CA LEU A 357 -30.27 5.73 -15.34
C LEU A 357 -30.97 6.63 -16.38
N ASP A 358 -30.93 7.95 -16.21
CA ASP A 358 -31.55 8.91 -17.14
C ASP A 358 -30.49 9.88 -17.71
N PRO A 359 -29.78 9.49 -18.77
CA PRO A 359 -28.80 10.35 -19.43
C PRO A 359 -29.44 11.48 -20.25
N SER A 360 -30.78 11.49 -20.40
CA SER A 360 -31.51 12.28 -21.41
C SER A 360 -32.23 13.52 -20.88
N SER A 361 -32.26 13.74 -19.57
CA SER A 361 -33.09 14.79 -18.95
C SER A 361 -32.67 16.24 -19.21
N GLY A 362 -31.63 16.53 -20.00
CA GLY A 362 -31.18 17.91 -20.29
C GLY A 362 -30.79 18.72 -19.06
N SER A 363 -30.73 18.10 -17.88
CA SER A 363 -30.32 18.68 -16.61
C SER A 363 -28.89 18.27 -16.31
N THR A 364 -28.09 19.19 -15.77
CA THR A 364 -26.70 18.97 -15.37
C THR A 364 -26.57 17.68 -14.56
N ASN A 365 -25.66 16.78 -14.95
CA ASN A 365 -25.33 15.58 -14.18
C ASN A 365 -25.03 15.95 -12.72
N GLY A 366 -25.54 15.13 -11.80
CA GLY A 366 -25.22 15.29 -10.38
C GLY A 366 -23.76 14.93 -10.10
N PRO A 367 -23.22 15.32 -8.92
CA PRO A 367 -21.85 14.98 -8.55
C PRO A 367 -21.64 13.46 -8.55
N PRO A 368 -20.51 12.95 -9.05
CA PRO A 368 -20.26 11.52 -9.07
C PRO A 368 -20.25 10.94 -7.64
N ILE A 369 -20.76 9.71 -7.52
CA ILE A 369 -20.70 8.90 -6.30
C ILE A 369 -19.45 8.04 -6.39
N VAL A 370 -18.56 8.15 -5.41
CA VAL A 370 -17.41 7.25 -5.26
C VAL A 370 -17.78 6.14 -4.30
N ALA A 371 -17.70 4.89 -4.75
CA ALA A 371 -18.11 3.69 -4.04
C ALA A 371 -16.92 2.77 -3.71
N LEU A 372 -16.47 2.84 -2.46
CA LEU A 372 -15.31 2.14 -1.94
C LEU A 372 -15.66 0.72 -1.48
N HIS A 373 -15.03 -0.29 -2.07
CA HIS A 373 -15.33 -1.70 -1.76
C HIS A 373 -14.66 -2.21 -0.46
N GLY A 374 -15.18 -3.34 0.04
CA GLY A 374 -14.67 -4.06 1.20
C GLY A 374 -13.47 -4.97 0.90
N ALA A 375 -12.98 -5.69 1.92
CA ALA A 375 -11.88 -6.64 1.80
C ALA A 375 -12.23 -7.82 0.88
N GLY A 376 -11.30 -8.22 0.00
CA GLY A 376 -11.45 -9.37 -0.89
C GLY A 376 -12.44 -9.18 -2.04
N VAL A 377 -12.89 -7.96 -2.31
CA VAL A 377 -13.85 -7.65 -3.39
C VAL A 377 -13.09 -7.25 -4.65
N ASP A 378 -13.02 -8.14 -5.65
CA ASP A 378 -12.46 -7.80 -6.97
C ASP A 378 -13.52 -7.11 -7.83
N ILE A 379 -13.42 -5.78 -7.96
CA ILE A 379 -14.37 -4.98 -8.75
C ILE A 379 -14.43 -5.39 -10.24
N VAL A 380 -13.38 -6.04 -10.75
CA VAL A 380 -13.29 -6.42 -12.16
C VAL A 380 -14.14 -7.67 -12.42
N GLU A 381 -13.83 -8.77 -11.72
CA GLU A 381 -14.47 -10.07 -11.95
C GLU A 381 -15.79 -10.26 -11.17
N MET A 382 -15.98 -9.58 -10.04
CA MET A 382 -17.18 -9.75 -9.21
C MET A 382 -18.23 -8.68 -9.51
N ASP A 383 -19.48 -9.09 -9.73
CA ASP A 383 -20.63 -8.17 -9.91
C ASP A 383 -21.31 -7.77 -8.59
N LEU A 384 -21.00 -8.47 -7.48
CA LEU A 384 -21.58 -8.23 -6.17
C LEU A 384 -21.55 -6.75 -5.77
N TRP A 385 -20.41 -6.08 -5.96
CA TRP A 385 -20.24 -4.69 -5.56
C TRP A 385 -21.10 -3.74 -6.38
N ALA A 386 -21.09 -3.89 -7.71
CA ALA A 386 -21.92 -3.09 -8.60
C ALA A 386 -23.42 -3.30 -8.32
N ASN A 387 -23.84 -4.53 -8.05
CA ASN A 387 -25.24 -4.86 -7.74
C ASN A 387 -25.71 -4.31 -6.38
N ALA A 388 -24.79 -4.05 -5.45
CA ALA A 388 -25.09 -3.48 -4.14
C ALA A 388 -25.23 -1.95 -4.16
N MET A 389 -24.90 -1.30 -5.28
CA MET A 389 -24.95 0.16 -5.38
C MET A 389 -26.38 0.69 -5.47
N PRO A 390 -26.66 1.87 -4.89
CA PRO A 390 -27.98 2.47 -4.97
C PRO A 390 -28.37 2.78 -6.43
N LEU A 391 -29.65 2.58 -6.74
CA LEU A 391 -30.21 3.08 -7.99
C LEU A 391 -30.23 4.60 -7.94
N ASN A 392 -29.62 5.24 -8.93
CA ASN A 392 -29.59 6.69 -9.01
C ASN A 392 -29.86 7.14 -10.46
N LYS A 393 -30.51 8.29 -10.60
CA LYS A 393 -30.95 8.78 -11.91
C LYS A 393 -29.91 9.64 -12.64
N ARG A 394 -29.01 10.31 -11.92
CA ARG A 394 -28.24 11.45 -12.45
C ARG A 394 -26.73 11.42 -12.18
N ASN A 395 -26.24 10.46 -11.39
CA ASN A 395 -24.88 10.41 -10.89
C ASN A 395 -24.16 9.17 -11.45
N TRP A 396 -22.97 9.38 -12.01
CA TRP A 396 -22.06 8.26 -12.22
C TRP A 396 -21.68 7.66 -10.87
N ILE A 397 -21.67 6.32 -10.78
CA ILE A 397 -21.06 5.64 -9.64
C ILE A 397 -19.71 5.12 -10.08
N LEU A 398 -18.65 5.71 -9.54
CA LEU A 398 -17.28 5.25 -9.73
C LEU A 398 -16.93 4.25 -8.62
N MET A 399 -16.46 3.08 -9.00
CA MET A 399 -15.93 2.05 -8.11
C MET A 399 -14.44 1.89 -8.41
N PRO A 400 -13.56 2.62 -7.71
CA PRO A 400 -12.11 2.50 -7.88
C PRO A 400 -11.62 1.15 -7.35
N ALA A 401 -10.48 0.67 -7.87
CA ALA A 401 -9.89 -0.60 -7.44
C ALA A 401 -9.12 -0.48 -6.11
N GLY A 402 -8.71 0.72 -5.71
CA GLY A 402 -7.85 0.89 -4.53
C GLY A 402 -6.53 0.12 -4.69
N ARG A 403 -6.09 -0.04 -5.94
CA ARG A 403 -5.00 -0.91 -6.43
C ARG A 403 -5.28 -2.43 -6.40
N THR A 404 -5.96 -2.99 -5.40
CA THR A 404 -6.20 -4.46 -5.26
C THR A 404 -7.55 -4.77 -4.61
N SER A 405 -8.04 -6.01 -4.73
CA SER A 405 -9.31 -6.45 -4.10
C SER A 405 -9.35 -6.33 -2.57
N TRP A 406 -8.20 -6.23 -1.91
CA TRP A 406 -8.12 -6.00 -0.46
C TRP A 406 -7.97 -4.53 -0.06
N VAL A 407 -7.80 -3.64 -1.05
CA VAL A 407 -7.43 -2.22 -0.91
C VAL A 407 -6.26 -2.06 0.01
N ASN A 408 -5.06 -1.93 -0.56
CA ASN A 408 -3.80 -1.95 0.16
C ASN A 408 -3.80 -3.01 1.30
N PRO A 409 -3.44 -4.27 0.98
CA PRO A 409 -3.74 -5.50 1.74
C PRO A 409 -3.52 -5.43 3.24
N SER A 410 -2.57 -4.60 3.58
CA SER A 410 -1.91 -4.58 4.83
C SER A 410 -2.51 -3.59 5.79
N THR A 411 -3.24 -2.59 5.36
CA THR A 411 -4.16 -1.92 6.25
C THR A 411 -5.45 -2.68 6.19
N THR A 412 -6.00 -3.05 5.02
CA THR A 412 -7.45 -3.25 4.81
C THR A 412 -8.20 -1.91 4.77
N HIS A 413 -7.52 -0.80 4.41
CA HIS A 413 -8.02 0.58 4.54
C HIS A 413 -7.64 1.39 3.28
N TRP A 414 -8.46 2.38 2.91
CA TRP A 414 -8.12 3.37 1.87
C TRP A 414 -7.13 4.44 2.38
N ALA A 415 -6.71 4.35 3.64
CA ALA A 415 -5.95 5.33 4.40
C ALA A 415 -4.49 5.55 3.99
N ILE A 416 -4.04 4.85 2.94
CA ILE A 416 -2.72 5.11 2.34
C ILE A 416 -2.89 5.94 1.11
N ASN A 417 -2.03 6.95 1.00
CA ASN A 417 -2.05 7.95 -0.06
C ASN A 417 -2.14 7.33 -1.46
N ILE A 418 -1.54 6.16 -1.74
CA ILE A 418 -1.68 5.47 -3.04
C ILE A 418 -3.12 5.01 -3.35
N ALA A 419 -3.86 4.46 -2.38
CA ALA A 419 -5.23 4.00 -2.61
C ALA A 419 -6.19 5.19 -2.77
N THR A 420 -5.99 6.24 -1.98
CA THR A 420 -6.73 7.50 -2.14
C THR A 420 -6.37 8.21 -3.45
N GLN A 421 -5.11 8.17 -3.89
CA GLN A 421 -4.69 8.67 -5.20
C GLN A 421 -5.41 7.91 -6.34
N ASP A 422 -5.57 6.58 -6.22
CA ASP A 422 -6.30 5.76 -7.19
C ASP A 422 -7.76 6.21 -7.33
N VAL A 423 -8.41 6.63 -6.24
CA VAL A 423 -9.76 7.23 -6.27
C VAL A 423 -9.78 8.48 -7.14
N TRP A 424 -8.91 9.45 -6.85
CA TRP A 424 -8.91 10.74 -7.53
C TRP A 424 -8.47 10.63 -8.99
N GLU A 425 -7.52 9.75 -9.30
CA GLU A 425 -7.09 9.50 -10.67
C GLU A 425 -8.12 8.70 -11.47
N SER A 426 -8.82 7.75 -10.85
CA SER A 426 -9.96 7.06 -11.50
C SER A 426 -11.10 8.02 -11.81
N LEU A 427 -11.36 8.98 -10.92
CA LEU A 427 -12.35 10.03 -11.13
C LEU A 427 -11.97 10.96 -12.29
N THR A 428 -10.70 11.37 -12.31
CA THR A 428 -10.13 12.15 -13.42
C THR A 428 -10.21 11.37 -14.74
N ALA A 429 -9.86 10.08 -14.72
CA ALA A 429 -9.94 9.21 -15.88
C ALA A 429 -11.37 9.06 -16.40
N LEU A 430 -12.36 8.89 -15.53
CA LEU A 430 -13.77 8.84 -15.93
C LEU A 430 -14.21 10.16 -16.59
N SER A 431 -13.89 11.30 -15.99
CA SER A 431 -14.10 12.64 -16.59
C SER A 431 -13.46 12.74 -17.99
N ASP A 432 -12.21 12.33 -18.13
CA ASP A 432 -11.47 12.40 -19.40
C ASP A 432 -12.00 11.43 -20.45
N ILE A 433 -12.46 10.25 -20.06
CA ILE A 433 -13.08 9.27 -20.97
C ILE A 433 -14.40 9.83 -21.51
N LEU A 434 -15.24 10.37 -20.63
CA LEU A 434 -16.54 10.93 -21.01
C LEU A 434 -16.38 12.15 -21.92
N SER A 435 -15.48 13.08 -21.59
CA SER A 435 -15.27 14.32 -22.37
C SER A 435 -14.68 14.09 -23.77
N ARG A 436 -13.91 13.02 -23.98
CA ARG A 436 -13.24 12.71 -25.26
C ARG A 436 -14.16 12.05 -26.28
N ASN A 437 -15.18 11.31 -25.85
CA ASN A 437 -16.10 10.65 -26.77
C ASN A 437 -17.33 11.53 -27.03
N ALA A 438 -17.60 11.87 -28.28
CA ALA A 438 -18.74 12.70 -28.66
C ALA A 438 -20.09 12.14 -28.17
N ALA A 439 -20.24 10.81 -28.08
CA ALA A 439 -21.47 10.17 -27.61
C ALA A 439 -21.66 10.28 -26.08
N TRP A 440 -20.59 10.54 -25.33
CA TRP A 440 -20.61 10.56 -23.85
C TRP A 440 -20.33 11.94 -23.26
N LYS A 441 -19.90 12.90 -24.09
CA LYS A 441 -19.43 14.23 -23.69
C LYS A 441 -20.43 15.01 -22.86
N ASP A 442 -21.71 14.93 -23.20
CA ASP A 442 -22.78 15.62 -22.48
C ASP A 442 -22.98 15.07 -21.06
N GLN A 443 -22.41 13.90 -20.77
CA GLN A 443 -22.42 13.29 -19.45
C GLN A 443 -21.13 13.54 -18.65
N SER A 444 -20.17 14.28 -19.20
CA SER A 444 -18.90 14.58 -18.54
C SER A 444 -19.09 15.59 -17.40
N PHE A 445 -18.13 15.63 -16.49
CA PHE A 445 -18.03 16.57 -15.39
C PHE A 445 -16.56 17.03 -15.22
N PRO A 446 -16.27 18.19 -14.62
CA PRO A 446 -14.90 18.58 -14.32
C PRO A 446 -14.21 17.60 -13.38
N ALA A 447 -12.93 17.27 -13.61
CA ALA A 447 -12.16 16.38 -12.72
C ALA A 447 -12.01 16.92 -11.27
N SER A 448 -12.21 18.22 -11.06
CA SER A 448 -12.22 18.86 -9.73
C SER A 448 -13.56 18.76 -9.00
N THR A 449 -14.58 18.15 -9.60
CA THR A 449 -15.93 18.03 -9.01
C THR A 449 -15.87 17.31 -7.67
N ARG A 450 -16.56 17.87 -6.66
CA ARG A 450 -16.69 17.24 -5.35
C ARG A 450 -17.59 16.00 -5.44
N VAL A 451 -17.36 15.02 -4.59
CA VAL A 451 -18.01 13.70 -4.69
C VAL A 451 -18.95 13.44 -3.53
N LEU A 452 -19.96 12.61 -3.80
CA LEU A 452 -20.67 11.86 -2.75
C LEU A 452 -19.87 10.58 -2.49
N LEU A 453 -19.66 10.23 -1.23
CA LEU A 453 -18.79 9.11 -0.86
C LEU A 453 -19.59 8.00 -0.18
N ILE A 454 -19.42 6.76 -0.61
CA ILE A 454 -20.05 5.58 0.01
C ILE A 454 -19.04 4.45 0.10
N GLY A 455 -19.16 3.60 1.12
CA GLY A 455 -18.31 2.42 1.20
C GLY A 455 -18.73 1.44 2.28
N HIS A 456 -18.27 0.19 2.18
CA HIS A 456 -18.59 -0.89 3.12
C HIS A 456 -17.32 -1.54 3.69
N SER A 457 -17.32 -1.91 4.98
CA SER A 457 -16.21 -2.60 5.66
C SER A 457 -14.90 -1.81 5.54
N ASN A 458 -13.87 -2.33 4.85
CA ASN A 458 -12.67 -1.57 4.47
C ASN A 458 -13.00 -0.25 3.76
N GLY A 459 -13.94 -0.28 2.83
CA GLY A 459 -14.44 0.90 2.13
C GLY A 459 -15.26 1.82 3.02
N GLY A 460 -15.91 1.30 4.06
CA GLY A 460 -16.60 2.09 5.08
C GLY A 460 -15.60 2.85 5.96
N GLN A 461 -14.52 2.18 6.38
CA GLN A 461 -13.37 2.83 7.03
C GLN A 461 -12.73 3.87 6.08
N GLY A 462 -12.59 3.53 4.81
CA GLY A 462 -12.05 4.42 3.79
C GLY A 462 -12.92 5.65 3.53
N ALA A 463 -14.24 5.51 3.65
CA ALA A 463 -15.17 6.62 3.52
C ALA A 463 -14.99 7.62 4.68
N TRP A 464 -14.80 7.13 5.91
CA TRP A 464 -14.41 7.99 7.04
C TRP A 464 -13.06 8.67 6.81
N HIS A 465 -12.06 7.93 6.33
CA HIS A 465 -10.72 8.44 6.11
C HIS A 465 -10.70 9.54 5.03
N ILE A 466 -11.18 9.24 3.82
CA ILE A 466 -11.15 10.18 2.69
C ILE A 466 -11.99 11.42 3.00
N ALA A 467 -13.15 11.27 3.64
CA ALA A 467 -13.97 12.41 4.02
C ALA A 467 -13.25 13.31 5.03
N SER A 468 -12.56 12.74 6.03
CA SER A 468 -11.86 13.52 7.06
C SER A 468 -10.53 14.10 6.57
N HIS A 469 -9.85 13.45 5.62
CA HIS A 469 -8.57 13.90 5.08
C HIS A 469 -8.70 14.83 3.88
N TYR A 470 -9.76 14.71 3.08
CA TYR A 470 -10.02 15.57 1.92
C TYR A 470 -11.42 16.19 1.99
N PRO A 471 -11.78 16.89 3.07
CA PRO A 471 -13.15 17.34 3.30
C PRO A 471 -13.62 18.34 2.24
N ASP A 472 -12.74 19.14 1.65
CA ASP A 472 -13.12 20.04 0.54
C ASP A 472 -13.43 19.30 -0.77
N ARG A 473 -13.09 18.02 -0.91
CA ARG A 473 -13.43 17.18 -2.07
C ARG A 473 -14.71 16.37 -1.86
N VAL A 474 -15.26 16.33 -0.65
CA VAL A 474 -16.40 15.48 -0.28
C VAL A 474 -17.61 16.34 0.10
N ILE A 475 -18.75 16.05 -0.52
CA ILE A 475 -20.03 16.72 -0.24
C ILE A 475 -20.70 16.09 0.99
N ALA A 476 -20.89 14.77 0.95
CA ALA A 476 -21.48 13.98 2.02
C ALA A 476 -20.94 12.54 1.97
N ALA A 477 -21.02 11.80 3.08
CA ALA A 477 -20.54 10.42 3.13
C ALA A 477 -21.52 9.42 3.78
N VAL A 478 -21.53 8.20 3.24
CA VAL A 478 -22.28 7.03 3.74
C VAL A 478 -21.30 5.90 4.06
N PRO A 479 -20.62 5.95 5.21
CA PRO A 479 -19.75 4.85 5.65
C PRO A 479 -20.60 3.71 6.25
N ALA A 480 -20.49 2.51 5.70
CA ALA A 480 -21.19 1.32 6.20
C ALA A 480 -20.25 0.28 6.80
N ALA A 481 -20.61 -0.28 7.96
CA ALA A 481 -19.85 -1.34 8.64
C ALA A 481 -18.33 -1.07 8.77
N GLY A 482 -17.95 0.20 8.85
CA GLY A 482 -16.55 0.63 8.90
C GLY A 482 -16.02 0.60 10.34
N TYR A 483 -14.83 0.05 10.51
CA TYR A 483 -14.10 0.11 11.79
C TYR A 483 -13.36 1.46 11.92
N ILE A 484 -13.00 1.80 13.15
CA ILE A 484 -12.36 3.09 13.47
C ILE A 484 -10.92 3.11 12.93
N LYS A 485 -10.13 2.13 13.34
CA LYS A 485 -8.69 1.97 13.07
C LYS A 485 -8.23 0.53 13.33
N SER A 486 -7.11 0.14 12.73
CA SER A 486 -6.58 -1.24 12.81
C SER A 486 -6.37 -1.75 14.24
N GLN A 487 -5.91 -0.88 15.14
CA GLN A 487 -5.57 -1.15 16.54
C GLN A 487 -6.82 -1.39 17.38
N ALA A 488 -7.96 -0.81 16.98
CA ALA A 488 -9.26 -1.02 17.60
C ALA A 488 -9.99 -2.23 17.02
N TYR A 489 -9.67 -2.59 15.77
CA TYR A 489 -10.22 -3.75 15.10
C TYR A 489 -9.59 -5.04 15.65
N VAL A 490 -8.28 -5.20 15.54
CA VAL A 490 -7.53 -6.30 16.18
C VAL A 490 -6.51 -5.71 17.17
N PRO A 491 -6.79 -5.72 18.48
CA PRO A 491 -5.93 -5.15 19.51
C PRO A 491 -4.47 -5.63 19.48
N LEU A 492 -3.53 -4.70 19.68
CA LEU A 492 -2.08 -4.97 19.66
C LEU A 492 -1.54 -5.66 20.94
N THR A 493 -2.42 -5.91 21.93
CA THR A 493 -2.07 -6.30 23.30
C THR A 493 -1.33 -7.63 23.42
N HIS A 494 -1.57 -8.57 22.49
CA HIS A 494 -0.94 -9.88 22.47
C HIS A 494 0.36 -9.96 21.65
N SER A 495 0.79 -8.86 21.05
CA SER A 495 2.07 -8.81 20.32
C SER A 495 3.24 -9.20 21.22
N ARG A 496 4.24 -9.87 20.64
CA ARG A 496 5.51 -10.19 21.30
C ARG A 496 6.19 -8.90 21.78
N SER A 497 6.18 -7.88 20.94
CA SER A 497 6.78 -6.56 21.16
C SER A 497 6.19 -5.86 22.38
N ALA A 498 4.88 -5.96 22.61
CA ALA A 498 4.21 -5.33 23.76
C ALA A 498 4.74 -5.79 25.14
N ARG A 499 5.48 -6.90 25.21
CA ARG A 499 6.05 -7.42 26.46
C ARG A 499 7.38 -6.78 26.86
N PHE A 500 8.07 -6.13 25.92
CA PHE A 500 9.43 -5.61 26.13
C PHE A 500 9.62 -4.18 25.61
N VAL A 501 8.64 -3.61 24.90
CA VAL A 501 8.80 -2.30 24.24
C VAL A 501 8.92 -1.18 25.26
N ASP A 502 9.93 -0.32 25.07
CA ASP A 502 10.06 0.93 25.80
C ASP A 502 8.85 1.86 25.50
N PRO A 503 8.23 2.52 26.50
CA PRO A 503 7.06 3.36 26.26
C PRO A 503 7.30 4.51 25.27
N ALA A 504 8.50 5.11 25.25
CA ALA A 504 8.83 6.16 24.30
C ALA A 504 9.02 5.58 22.89
N LEU A 505 9.67 4.42 22.74
CA LEU A 505 9.71 3.72 21.45
C LEU A 505 8.31 3.40 20.93
N ARG A 506 7.43 2.88 21.81
CA ARG A 506 6.05 2.56 21.46
C ARG A 506 5.31 3.78 20.91
N ALA A 507 5.45 4.94 21.56
CA ALA A 507 4.85 6.18 21.08
C ALA A 507 5.35 6.58 19.68
N ILE A 508 6.66 6.46 19.42
CA ILE A 508 7.26 6.75 18.11
C ILE A 508 6.76 5.78 17.02
N LEU A 509 6.62 4.49 17.35
CA LEU A 509 6.08 3.49 16.43
C LEU A 509 4.61 3.80 16.11
N GLU A 510 3.77 4.05 17.13
CA GLU A 510 2.34 4.35 16.96
C GLU A 510 2.11 5.66 16.18
N THR A 511 3.01 6.65 16.27
CA THR A 511 2.96 7.88 15.45
C THR A 511 2.85 7.60 13.94
N SER A 512 3.47 6.52 13.44
CA SER A 512 3.41 6.15 12.01
C SER A 512 2.04 5.61 11.57
N LEU A 513 1.18 5.23 12.52
CA LEU A 513 -0.17 4.74 12.30
C LEU A 513 -1.22 5.86 12.42
N THR A 514 -0.89 6.98 13.07
CA THR A 514 -1.81 8.10 13.32
C THR A 514 -2.53 8.62 12.07
N PRO A 515 -1.95 8.69 10.85
CA PRO A 515 -2.71 9.06 9.65
C PRO A 515 -3.91 8.15 9.36
N ASP A 516 -3.93 6.91 9.87
CA ASP A 516 -4.99 5.94 9.64
C ASP A 516 -6.10 5.98 10.74
N ASP A 517 -5.90 6.76 11.80
CA ASP A 517 -6.78 6.85 12.98
C ASP A 517 -7.95 7.83 12.75
N ASN A 518 -9.06 7.33 12.17
CA ASN A 518 -10.21 8.15 11.80
C ASN A 518 -10.79 9.00 12.95
N ASP A 519 -10.77 8.48 14.18
CA ASP A 519 -11.31 9.14 15.36
C ASP A 519 -10.58 10.45 15.71
N LEU A 520 -9.28 10.55 15.37
CA LEU A 520 -8.48 11.75 15.63
C LEU A 520 -8.77 12.90 14.66
N HIS A 521 -9.38 12.61 13.49
CA HIS A 521 -9.61 13.56 12.41
C HIS A 521 -11.08 14.02 12.28
N LEU A 522 -11.96 13.59 13.19
CA LEU A 522 -13.40 13.87 13.10
C LEU A 522 -13.78 15.35 13.21
N SER A 523 -12.91 16.21 13.77
CA SER A 523 -13.13 17.67 13.74
C SER A 523 -13.33 18.22 12.33
N ASN A 524 -12.73 17.55 11.33
CA ASN A 524 -12.79 17.95 9.93
C ASN A 524 -14.16 17.69 9.29
N LEU A 525 -15.02 16.91 9.96
CA LEU A 525 -16.30 16.44 9.45
C LEU A 525 -17.52 17.05 10.15
N VAL A 526 -17.34 17.90 11.17
CA VAL A 526 -18.44 18.40 12.02
C VAL A 526 -19.58 19.04 11.21
N HIS A 527 -19.23 19.74 10.12
CA HIS A 527 -20.19 20.45 9.25
C HIS A 527 -20.59 19.65 8.00
N LYS A 528 -20.10 18.41 7.86
CA LYS A 528 -20.39 17.53 6.73
C LYS A 528 -21.59 16.63 7.04
N PRO A 529 -22.53 16.46 6.10
CA PRO A 529 -23.58 15.45 6.21
C PRO A 529 -22.98 14.04 6.22
N ILE A 530 -23.30 13.25 7.24
CA ILE A 530 -22.85 11.86 7.37
C ILE A 530 -24.02 10.94 7.75
N LEU A 531 -24.18 9.86 7.00
CA LEU A 531 -25.09 8.76 7.31
C LEU A 531 -24.30 7.47 7.49
N ALA A 532 -23.96 7.12 8.73
CA ALA A 532 -23.37 5.82 9.01
C ALA A 532 -24.44 4.72 8.94
N VAL A 533 -24.14 3.59 8.32
CA VAL A 533 -25.03 2.41 8.26
C VAL A 533 -24.35 1.21 8.89
N HIS A 534 -25.04 0.43 9.72
CA HIS A 534 -24.39 -0.72 10.38
C HIS A 534 -25.38 -1.84 10.69
N GLY A 535 -24.98 -3.10 10.49
CA GLY A 535 -25.71 -4.25 11.01
C GLY A 535 -25.62 -4.30 12.55
N GLY A 536 -26.75 -4.39 13.24
CA GLY A 536 -26.78 -4.44 14.70
C GLY A 536 -26.17 -5.72 15.29
N ALA A 537 -26.02 -6.77 14.48
CA ALA A 537 -25.44 -8.07 14.85
C ALA A 537 -24.20 -8.39 13.98
N ASP A 538 -23.49 -7.37 13.50
CA ASP A 538 -22.27 -7.52 12.70
C ASP A 538 -21.21 -8.35 13.44
N GLU A 539 -20.94 -9.52 12.89
CA GLU A 539 -20.03 -10.55 13.40
C GLU A 539 -18.58 -10.35 12.95
N ASN A 540 -18.33 -9.39 12.06
CA ASN A 540 -17.02 -9.13 11.50
C ASN A 540 -16.48 -7.75 11.89
N VAL A 541 -17.28 -6.68 11.92
CA VAL A 541 -16.92 -5.37 12.46
C VAL A 541 -17.99 -4.97 13.48
N PRO A 542 -17.74 -5.05 14.78
CA PRO A 542 -18.79 -4.76 15.76
C PRO A 542 -19.35 -3.31 15.67
N SER A 543 -20.66 -3.15 15.81
CA SER A 543 -21.37 -1.87 15.60
C SER A 543 -20.93 -0.70 16.50
N TRP A 544 -20.26 -0.99 17.63
CA TRP A 544 -19.69 0.04 18.50
C TRP A 544 -18.70 0.95 17.78
N HIS A 545 -18.05 0.48 16.70
CA HIS A 545 -17.18 1.32 15.88
C HIS A 545 -17.93 2.51 15.28
N SER A 546 -19.06 2.28 14.60
CA SER A 546 -19.85 3.39 14.02
C SER A 546 -20.59 4.19 15.08
N ARG A 547 -21.07 3.57 16.17
CA ARG A 547 -21.64 4.29 17.32
C ARG A 547 -20.64 5.31 17.87
N THR A 548 -19.38 4.92 18.04
CA THR A 548 -18.32 5.79 18.57
C THR A 548 -18.06 6.97 17.66
N LEU A 549 -17.84 6.75 16.36
CA LEU A 549 -17.53 7.83 15.42
C LEU A 549 -18.68 8.84 15.30
N VAL A 550 -19.93 8.36 15.26
CA VAL A 550 -21.11 9.22 15.22
C VAL A 550 -21.27 9.99 16.53
N ASN A 551 -21.11 9.35 17.70
CA ASN A 551 -21.19 10.03 18.99
C ASN A 551 -20.16 11.14 19.13
N VAL A 552 -18.90 10.88 18.76
CA VAL A 552 -17.83 11.91 18.79
C VAL A 552 -18.18 13.09 17.89
N LEU A 553 -18.70 12.84 16.67
CA LEU A 553 -19.14 13.93 15.80
C LEU A 553 -20.28 14.74 16.41
N GLN A 554 -21.26 14.09 17.03
CA GLN A 554 -22.37 14.79 17.68
C GLN A 554 -21.90 15.62 18.87
N ASP A 555 -20.95 15.11 19.65
CA ASP A 555 -20.37 15.84 20.78
C ASP A 555 -19.59 17.06 20.31
N LEU A 556 -18.77 16.91 19.25
CA LEU A 556 -18.08 18.04 18.62
C LEU A 556 -19.05 19.07 18.02
N SER A 557 -20.16 18.63 17.42
CA SER A 557 -21.22 19.55 16.95
C SER A 557 -21.83 20.35 18.10
N ARG A 558 -22.11 19.70 19.25
CA ARG A 558 -22.65 20.36 20.45
C ARG A 558 -21.64 21.34 21.05
N GLU A 559 -20.37 20.96 21.11
CA GLU A 559 -19.28 21.82 21.60
C GLU A 559 -19.16 23.11 20.76
N LEU A 560 -19.28 22.99 19.43
CA LEU A 560 -19.29 24.14 18.51
C LEU A 560 -20.64 24.87 18.41
N GLY A 561 -21.70 24.38 19.08
CA GLY A 561 -23.03 24.97 19.01
C GLY A 561 -23.65 24.95 17.61
N THR A 562 -23.32 23.96 16.77
CA THR A 562 -23.81 23.81 15.40
C THR A 562 -24.83 22.67 15.26
N ASP A 563 -25.56 22.66 14.16
CA ASP A 563 -26.51 21.59 13.84
C ASP A 563 -25.81 20.25 13.71
N ILE A 564 -26.41 19.20 14.30
CA ILE A 564 -25.94 17.83 14.15
C ILE A 564 -26.28 17.36 12.72
N ARG A 565 -25.24 17.16 11.90
CA ARG A 565 -25.36 16.67 10.52
C ARG A 565 -24.98 15.19 10.36
N SER A 566 -24.64 14.51 11.46
CA SER A 566 -24.29 13.09 11.49
C SER A 566 -25.38 12.23 12.14
N ARG A 567 -25.69 11.08 11.54
CA ARG A 567 -26.64 10.10 12.08
C ARG A 567 -26.19 8.66 11.83
N LEU A 568 -26.63 7.74 12.70
CA LEU A 568 -26.44 6.30 12.55
C LEU A 568 -27.77 5.64 12.21
N LYS A 569 -27.81 4.89 11.11
CA LYS A 569 -28.83 3.90 10.79
C LYS A 569 -28.29 2.52 11.15
N GLU A 570 -28.67 2.04 12.32
CA GLU A 570 -28.34 0.68 12.76
C GLU A 570 -29.50 -0.26 12.43
N ASP A 571 -29.24 -1.35 11.71
CA ASP A 571 -30.23 -2.33 11.28
C ASP A 571 -30.22 -3.55 12.24
N PRO A 572 -31.18 -3.67 13.18
CA PRO A 572 -31.15 -4.71 14.19
C PRO A 572 -31.16 -6.12 13.60
N GLY A 573 -30.30 -6.99 14.13
CA GLY A 573 -30.21 -8.40 13.71
C GLY A 573 -29.55 -8.65 12.36
N LYS A 574 -29.14 -7.61 11.61
CA LYS A 574 -28.34 -7.76 10.40
C LYS A 574 -26.86 -7.96 10.75
N GLY A 575 -26.21 -8.89 10.05
CA GLY A 575 -24.78 -9.17 10.16
C GLY A 575 -23.92 -8.21 9.34
N HIS A 576 -22.67 -8.60 9.07
CA HIS A 576 -21.68 -7.74 8.40
C HIS A 576 -22.08 -7.28 7.00
N TRP A 577 -22.64 -8.20 6.21
CA TRP A 577 -23.09 -7.93 4.85
C TRP A 577 -24.54 -8.35 4.65
N TYR A 578 -25.32 -7.50 3.98
CA TYR A 578 -26.69 -7.79 3.56
C TYR A 578 -27.03 -6.93 2.35
N SER A 579 -27.88 -7.45 1.44
CA SER A 579 -28.10 -6.86 0.11
C SER A 579 -28.58 -5.41 0.11
N SER A 580 -29.29 -4.98 1.16
CA SER A 580 -29.85 -3.63 1.29
C SER A 580 -28.97 -2.67 2.10
N VAL A 581 -27.75 -3.04 2.51
CA VAL A 581 -26.89 -2.19 3.37
C VAL A 581 -26.60 -0.82 2.74
N LEU A 582 -26.28 -0.79 1.45
CA LEU A 582 -26.03 0.45 0.70
C LEU A 582 -27.16 0.82 -0.27
N ASN A 583 -28.06 -0.11 -0.56
CA ASN A 583 -29.20 0.09 -1.46
C ASN A 583 -30.51 0.00 -0.67
N ASN A 584 -30.85 1.07 0.03
CA ASN A 584 -32.10 1.24 0.77
C ASN A 584 -32.59 2.70 0.65
N GLU A 585 -33.88 2.91 0.96
CA GLU A 585 -34.56 4.20 0.82
C GLU A 585 -33.83 5.34 1.55
N GLU A 586 -33.41 5.13 2.80
CA GLU A 586 -32.72 6.17 3.57
C GLU A 586 -31.36 6.60 2.98
N VAL A 587 -30.62 5.66 2.38
CA VAL A 587 -29.35 5.96 1.70
C VAL A 587 -29.62 6.72 0.40
N VAL A 588 -30.61 6.29 -0.40
CA VAL A 588 -31.00 6.98 -1.64
C VAL A 588 -31.46 8.41 -1.34
N ASP A 589 -32.36 8.57 -0.37
CA ASP A 589 -32.87 9.89 0.06
C ASP A 589 -31.74 10.79 0.58
N PHE A 590 -30.79 10.23 1.32
CA PHE A 590 -29.64 10.97 1.81
C PHE A 590 -28.74 11.45 0.66
N LEU A 591 -28.47 10.61 -0.33
CA LEU A 591 -27.67 10.99 -1.50
C LEU A 591 -28.40 12.05 -2.35
N ASP A 592 -29.70 11.86 -2.59
CA ASP A 592 -30.51 12.79 -3.37
C ASP A 592 -30.67 14.16 -2.69
N LYS A 593 -30.79 14.19 -1.36
CA LYS A 593 -30.88 15.44 -0.58
C LYS A 593 -29.57 16.24 -0.61
N ASN A 594 -28.42 15.56 -0.70
CA ASN A 594 -27.10 16.19 -0.65
C ASN A 594 -26.41 16.27 -2.02
N LYS A 595 -27.15 16.04 -3.12
CA LYS A 595 -26.61 16.16 -4.49
C LYS A 595 -26.23 17.59 -4.85
N ASP A 596 -26.90 18.56 -4.22
CA ASP A 596 -26.67 19.98 -4.43
C ASP A 596 -25.67 20.46 -3.39
N ASP A 597 -24.67 21.19 -3.86
CA ASP A 597 -23.53 21.59 -3.04
C ASP A 597 -23.89 22.77 -2.13
N ASP A 598 -24.25 22.47 -0.88
CA ASP A 598 -24.45 23.48 0.17
C ASP A 598 -23.07 23.98 0.63
N SER A 599 -22.48 24.84 -0.19
CA SER A 599 -21.20 25.53 0.03
C SER A 599 -21.26 26.59 1.13
N SER A 600 -22.28 26.58 1.99
CA SER A 600 -22.37 27.49 3.12
C SER A 600 -21.21 27.25 4.10
N ILE A 601 -20.36 28.27 4.25
CA ILE A 601 -19.19 28.19 5.12
C ILE A 601 -19.64 28.42 6.58
N PRO A 602 -19.29 27.52 7.51
CA PRO A 602 -19.65 27.67 8.92
C PRO A 602 -18.90 28.85 9.55
N ASP A 603 -19.42 29.39 10.64
CA ASP A 603 -18.80 30.52 11.35
C ASP A 603 -17.54 30.11 12.15
N ALA A 604 -17.45 28.83 12.54
CA ALA A 604 -16.28 28.27 13.19
C ALA A 604 -16.03 26.81 12.73
N PHE A 605 -14.77 26.43 12.60
CA PHE A 605 -14.38 25.04 12.29
C PHE A 605 -12.95 24.74 12.77
N THR A 606 -12.61 23.45 12.83
CA THR A 606 -11.26 22.98 13.20
C THR A 606 -10.73 21.97 12.19
N LEU A 607 -9.56 22.26 11.62
CA LEU A 607 -8.79 21.33 10.81
C LEU A 607 -7.72 20.64 11.68
N THR A 608 -7.83 19.31 11.82
CA THR A 608 -6.86 18.45 12.50
C THR A 608 -6.06 17.63 11.48
N VAL A 609 -4.74 17.66 11.60
CA VAL A 609 -3.78 17.04 10.67
C VAL A 609 -2.70 16.29 11.45
N SER A 610 -2.41 15.06 11.05
CA SER A 610 -1.32 14.24 11.61
C SER A 610 -0.12 14.19 10.66
N SER A 611 -0.38 14.15 9.36
CA SER A 611 0.60 14.21 8.26
C SER A 611 0.16 15.24 7.21
N PRO A 612 0.80 16.42 7.13
CA PRO A 612 0.46 17.46 6.15
C PRO A 612 0.44 17.01 4.69
N GLN A 613 1.25 16.01 4.33
CA GLN A 613 1.30 15.49 2.95
C GLN A 613 0.10 14.60 2.59
N GLU A 614 -0.62 14.10 3.59
CA GLU A 614 -1.70 13.13 3.43
C GLU A 614 -3.08 13.75 3.77
N THR A 615 -3.13 15.03 4.12
CA THR A 615 -4.37 15.76 4.45
C THR A 615 -4.52 16.99 3.55
N GLY A 616 -5.66 17.11 2.88
CA GLY A 616 -6.04 18.25 2.06
C GLY A 616 -6.58 19.43 2.87
N SER A 617 -7.25 20.36 2.18
CA SER A 617 -7.82 21.56 2.80
C SER A 617 -9.21 21.33 3.39
N LEU A 618 -9.56 22.17 4.35
CA LEU A 618 -10.91 22.36 4.87
C LEU A 618 -11.28 23.85 4.79
N TYR A 619 -12.32 24.17 4.03
CA TYR A 619 -12.73 25.54 3.72
C TYR A 619 -11.54 26.39 3.24
N ARG A 620 -10.71 25.82 2.36
CA ARG A 620 -9.48 26.42 1.79
C ARG A 620 -8.29 26.51 2.74
N PHE A 621 -8.44 26.28 4.04
CA PHE A 621 -7.30 26.25 4.97
C PHE A 621 -6.57 24.92 4.86
N VAL A 622 -5.24 24.95 4.84
CA VAL A 622 -4.36 23.76 4.78
C VAL A 622 -3.21 23.91 5.77
N ILE A 623 -2.91 22.87 6.55
CA ILE A 623 -1.70 22.83 7.40
C ILE A 623 -0.56 22.26 6.56
N LEU A 624 0.56 22.98 6.50
CA LEU A 624 1.70 22.64 5.63
C LEU A 624 2.88 22.06 6.41
N LYS A 625 3.03 22.48 7.67
CA LYS A 625 4.13 22.04 8.53
C LYS A 625 3.72 22.04 10.00
N LEU A 626 4.17 21.02 10.71
CA LEU A 626 3.99 20.86 12.15
C LEU A 626 5.25 21.33 12.90
N THR A 627 5.07 21.86 14.12
CA THR A 627 6.20 22.24 14.98
C THR A 627 6.96 21.01 15.45
N VAL A 628 6.24 19.98 15.90
CA VAL A 628 6.74 18.66 16.28
C VAL A 628 6.11 17.63 15.32
N PRO A 629 6.84 17.18 14.29
CA PRO A 629 6.36 16.16 13.35
C PRO A 629 5.91 14.88 14.06
N GLY A 630 4.86 14.24 13.56
CA GLY A 630 4.34 13.01 14.15
C GLY A 630 3.41 13.20 15.36
N ARG A 631 3.13 14.46 15.74
CA ARG A 631 2.06 14.83 16.69
C ARG A 631 0.94 15.56 15.96
N LEU A 632 -0.30 15.48 16.46
CA LEU A 632 -1.44 16.16 15.85
C LEU A 632 -1.22 17.68 15.81
N GLY A 633 -1.45 18.28 14.65
CA GLY A 633 -1.63 19.71 14.46
C GLY A 633 -3.11 20.06 14.40
N LYS A 634 -3.48 21.20 14.98
CA LYS A 634 -4.84 21.75 14.91
C LYS A 634 -4.82 23.21 14.49
N LEU A 635 -5.72 23.56 13.58
CA LEU A 635 -6.01 24.92 13.15
C LEU A 635 -7.50 25.17 13.35
N THR A 636 -7.84 26.08 14.26
CA THR A 636 -9.23 26.46 14.56
C THR A 636 -9.48 27.85 14.01
N VAL A 637 -10.53 28.00 13.19
CA VAL A 637 -10.97 29.30 12.69
C VAL A 637 -12.29 29.67 13.36
N THR A 638 -12.42 30.92 13.80
CA THR A 638 -13.68 31.51 14.29
C THR A 638 -13.95 32.84 13.62
N ASP A 639 -15.19 33.33 13.74
CA ASP A 639 -15.67 34.57 13.11
C ASP A 639 -15.55 34.52 11.58
N TYR A 640 -15.71 33.33 10.97
CA TYR A 640 -15.57 33.11 9.52
C TYR A 640 -16.49 34.00 8.69
N ARG A 641 -17.63 34.38 9.26
CA ARG A 641 -18.58 35.29 8.65
C ARG A 641 -18.25 36.76 8.88
N THR A 642 -17.01 37.10 9.21
CA THR A 642 -16.52 38.49 9.26
C THR A 642 -15.37 38.67 8.27
N GLU A 643 -14.96 39.92 8.02
CA GLU A 643 -13.72 40.19 7.27
C GLU A 643 -12.46 40.00 8.14
N HIS A 644 -12.65 39.82 9.45
CA HIS A 644 -11.62 39.75 10.49
C HIS A 644 -11.64 38.38 11.16
N LEU A 645 -10.97 37.41 10.55
CA LEU A 645 -10.96 36.03 11.02
C LEU A 645 -10.01 35.85 12.19
N ARG A 646 -10.37 35.00 13.16
CA ARG A 646 -9.46 34.56 14.21
C ARG A 646 -9.00 33.14 13.97
N VAL A 647 -7.71 32.90 14.15
CA VAL A 647 -7.08 31.60 14.01
C VAL A 647 -6.30 31.26 15.27
N SER A 648 -6.61 30.09 15.86
CA SER A 648 -5.84 29.49 16.96
C SER A 648 -5.15 28.23 16.48
N LEU A 649 -3.90 28.06 16.87
CA LEU A 649 -3.03 27.01 16.38
C LEU A 649 -2.48 26.15 17.53
N ALA A 650 -2.39 24.84 17.29
CA ALA A 650 -1.69 23.90 18.17
C ALA A 650 -0.77 23.01 17.31
N ASN A 651 0.53 22.99 17.64
CA ASN A 651 1.56 22.23 16.93
C ASN A 651 1.65 22.54 15.41
N VAL A 652 1.34 23.77 14.99
CA VAL A 652 1.45 24.23 13.60
C VAL A 652 2.60 25.21 13.46
N ASP A 653 3.44 25.00 12.45
CA ASP A 653 4.57 25.88 12.10
C ASP A 653 4.32 26.69 10.82
N ALA A 654 3.55 26.12 9.88
CA ALA A 654 3.11 26.81 8.67
C ALA A 654 1.75 26.28 8.19
N PHE A 655 0.93 27.18 7.64
CA PHE A 655 -0.36 26.87 7.03
C PHE A 655 -0.59 27.76 5.80
N GLY A 656 -1.63 27.46 5.02
CA GLY A 656 -1.98 28.23 3.84
C GLY A 656 -3.48 28.39 3.66
N ILE A 657 -3.86 29.34 2.82
CA ILE A 657 -5.24 29.59 2.37
C ILE A 657 -5.25 29.46 0.85
N LEU A 658 -5.96 28.46 0.33
CA LEU A 658 -6.11 28.21 -1.11
C LEU A 658 -6.93 29.33 -1.79
N PRO A 659 -6.73 29.58 -3.10
CA PRO A 659 -7.55 30.52 -3.86
C PRO A 659 -9.05 30.20 -3.83
N ALA A 660 -9.90 31.17 -4.12
CA ALA A 660 -11.34 30.98 -4.28
C ALA A 660 -11.71 30.80 -5.77
N ASP A 661 -12.52 29.79 -6.09
CA ASP A 661 -12.99 29.47 -7.45
C ASP A 661 -14.08 30.44 -7.97
N SER A 662 -14.58 31.33 -7.12
CA SER A 662 -15.59 32.35 -7.44
C SER A 662 -15.35 33.58 -6.55
N PRO A 663 -15.94 34.75 -6.85
CA PRO A 663 -15.91 35.92 -5.97
C PRO A 663 -16.72 35.66 -4.69
N GLN A 664 -16.28 34.69 -3.89
CA GLN A 664 -16.66 34.54 -2.51
C GLN A 664 -15.98 35.64 -1.69
N ARG A 665 -16.56 35.89 -0.52
CA ARG A 665 -16.15 36.93 0.43
C ARG A 665 -14.62 37.02 0.59
N GLN A 666 -14.09 38.21 0.36
CA GLN A 666 -12.68 38.53 0.53
C GLN A 666 -12.32 38.51 2.03
N ILE A 667 -11.29 37.75 2.38
CA ILE A 667 -10.70 37.77 3.73
C ILE A 667 -9.65 38.90 3.71
N THR A 668 -9.85 39.94 4.51
CA THR A 668 -8.96 41.12 4.50
C THR A 668 -7.98 41.09 5.68
N GLU A 669 -8.37 40.49 6.81
CA GLU A 669 -7.56 40.45 8.03
C GLU A 669 -7.63 39.11 8.76
N LEU A 670 -6.49 38.64 9.26
CA LEU A 670 -6.34 37.40 10.02
C LEU A 670 -5.66 37.67 11.37
N HIS A 671 -6.29 37.24 12.46
CA HIS A 671 -5.78 37.36 13.82
C HIS A 671 -5.27 35.99 14.28
N VAL A 672 -3.96 35.76 14.19
CA VAL A 672 -3.30 34.49 14.48
C VAL A 672 -2.54 34.57 15.80
N ASP A 673 -3.00 33.88 16.84
CA ASP A 673 -2.40 33.86 18.19
C ASP A 673 -1.97 35.26 18.71
N GLY A 674 -2.81 36.28 18.47
CA GLY A 674 -2.56 37.67 18.87
C GLY A 674 -1.76 38.53 17.87
N THR A 675 -1.31 37.96 16.76
CA THR A 675 -0.70 38.69 15.62
C THR A 675 -1.77 39.04 14.59
N VAL A 676 -1.83 40.31 14.16
CA VAL A 676 -2.74 40.76 13.10
C VAL A 676 -2.02 40.79 11.75
N LEU A 677 -2.53 40.03 10.79
CA LEU A 677 -2.02 39.93 9.42
C LEU A 677 -3.04 40.50 8.44
N LYS A 678 -2.64 41.47 7.64
CA LYS A 678 -3.45 41.98 6.53
C LYS A 678 -3.22 41.13 5.30
N LEU A 679 -4.26 40.46 4.82
CA LEU A 679 -4.15 39.55 3.69
C LEU A 679 -4.25 40.32 2.37
N PRO A 680 -3.47 39.93 1.34
CA PRO A 680 -3.65 40.45 -0.01
C PRO A 680 -5.00 40.00 -0.58
N ASP A 681 -5.46 40.62 -1.67
CA ASP A 681 -6.59 40.07 -2.41
C ASP A 681 -6.21 38.72 -3.01
N ILE A 682 -6.87 37.67 -2.53
CA ILE A 682 -6.66 36.27 -2.93
C ILE A 682 -7.69 35.80 -3.97
N SER A 683 -8.57 36.70 -4.42
CA SER A 683 -9.57 36.43 -5.45
C SER A 683 -8.90 36.21 -6.80
N GLY A 684 -9.10 35.04 -7.42
CA GLY A 684 -8.44 34.71 -8.69
C GLY A 684 -6.91 34.57 -8.61
N ALA A 685 -6.35 34.47 -7.40
CA ALA A 685 -4.92 34.22 -7.22
C ALA A 685 -4.52 32.87 -7.82
N ALA A 686 -3.38 32.83 -8.52
CA ALA A 686 -2.86 31.60 -9.11
C ALA A 686 -2.29 30.62 -8.06
N TYR A 687 -1.96 31.12 -6.86
CA TYR A 687 -1.28 30.36 -5.81
C TYR A 687 -1.89 30.60 -4.43
N PRO A 688 -1.78 29.64 -3.50
CA PRO A 688 -2.17 29.83 -2.11
C PRO A 688 -1.38 30.93 -1.42
N THR A 689 -2.01 31.59 -0.43
CA THR A 689 -1.30 32.48 0.49
C THR A 689 -0.77 31.66 1.65
N TYR A 690 0.55 31.71 1.87
CA TYR A 690 1.22 30.95 2.93
C TYR A 690 1.55 31.83 4.13
N ILE A 691 1.31 31.30 5.33
CA ILE A 691 1.59 31.94 6.60
C ILE A 691 2.51 31.01 7.39
N ARG A 692 3.61 31.56 7.94
CA ARG A 692 4.58 30.79 8.73
C ARG A 692 4.97 31.52 10.00
N ARG A 693 5.45 30.73 10.97
CA ARG A 693 6.04 31.26 12.19
C ARG A 693 7.48 31.71 11.94
N LYS A 694 7.83 32.90 12.44
CA LYS A 694 9.20 33.44 12.44
C LYS A 694 9.43 34.26 13.71
N ASP A 695 10.49 33.93 14.44
CA ASP A 695 10.87 34.63 15.68
C ASP A 695 9.71 34.81 16.67
N LEU A 696 8.91 33.75 16.84
CA LEU A 696 7.69 33.68 17.67
C LEU A 696 6.49 34.52 17.18
N SER A 697 6.61 35.23 16.06
CA SER A 697 5.53 35.96 15.38
C SER A 697 5.07 35.25 14.10
N TRP A 698 3.95 35.66 13.53
CA TRP A 698 3.45 35.14 12.25
C TRP A 698 3.74 36.13 11.11
N GLU A 699 4.15 35.63 9.96
CA GLU A 699 4.34 36.44 8.74
C GLU A 699 3.70 35.77 7.51
N ILE A 700 3.26 36.59 6.57
CA ILE A 700 2.85 36.15 5.23
C ILE A 700 4.12 35.95 4.41
N CYS A 701 4.31 34.77 3.84
CA CYS A 701 5.39 34.51 2.88
C CYS A 701 5.07 35.22 1.55
N ASP A 702 6.09 35.68 0.82
CA ASP A 702 5.94 36.36 -0.48
C ASP A 702 4.90 35.64 -1.37
N SER A 703 3.78 36.33 -1.63
CA SER A 703 2.66 35.87 -2.44
C SER A 703 3.11 35.77 -3.90
N GLY A 704 3.61 34.60 -4.30
CA GLY A 704 4.14 34.38 -5.64
C GLY A 704 5.01 33.13 -5.82
N SER A 705 5.41 32.46 -4.74
CA SER A 705 6.07 31.15 -4.85
C SER A 705 5.03 30.05 -5.10
N PRO A 706 5.14 29.26 -6.19
CA PRO A 706 4.27 28.10 -6.42
C PRO A 706 4.50 26.98 -5.39
N GLN A 707 5.58 27.05 -4.61
CA GLN A 707 6.08 25.94 -3.85
C GLN A 707 5.78 26.11 -2.36
N ALA A 708 4.80 25.34 -1.87
CA ALA A 708 4.54 25.19 -0.45
C ALA A 708 5.78 24.62 0.26
N PRO A 709 6.06 25.03 1.52
CA PRO A 709 7.05 24.34 2.34
C PRO A 709 6.70 22.85 2.45
N SER A 710 7.58 21.96 1.96
CA SER A 710 7.37 20.52 2.08
C SER A 710 7.92 20.01 3.40
N ALA A 711 7.04 19.57 4.30
CA ALA A 711 7.42 18.80 5.48
C ALA A 711 7.91 17.40 5.05
N PRO A 712 8.90 16.78 5.73
CA PRO A 712 9.24 15.37 5.50
C PRO A 712 8.03 14.46 5.76
N PRO A 713 7.92 13.31 5.08
CA PRO A 713 6.91 12.31 5.44
C PRO A 713 7.19 11.69 6.80
N VAL A 714 6.13 11.22 7.48
CA VAL A 714 6.21 10.70 8.85
C VAL A 714 6.46 9.18 8.94
N ARG A 715 6.31 8.45 7.83
CA ARG A 715 6.27 6.98 7.80
C ARG A 715 6.89 6.42 6.53
N LEU A 716 7.54 5.24 6.59
CA LEU A 716 8.24 4.65 5.43
C LEU A 716 7.32 4.41 4.23
N GLN A 717 6.02 4.14 4.48
CA GLN A 717 5.00 3.86 3.48
C GLN A 717 4.88 4.95 2.41
N SER A 718 5.31 6.18 2.69
CA SER A 718 5.30 7.28 1.71
C SER A 718 6.13 6.98 0.46
N VAL A 719 7.11 6.05 0.52
CA VAL A 719 7.86 5.58 -0.67
C VAL A 719 6.94 4.95 -1.74
N LEU A 720 5.80 4.37 -1.34
CA LEU A 720 4.85 3.74 -2.25
C LEU A 720 4.04 4.75 -3.07
N THR A 721 3.98 6.01 -2.62
CA THR A 721 3.25 7.08 -3.32
C THR A 721 4.20 7.72 -4.34
N SER A 722 4.37 7.03 -5.46
CA SER A 722 5.33 7.39 -6.50
C SER A 722 4.63 7.96 -7.73
N SER A 723 5.19 9.04 -8.29
CA SER A 723 4.65 9.70 -9.50
C SER A 723 5.06 9.02 -10.82
N GLY A 724 5.66 7.84 -10.72
CA GLY A 724 6.11 6.98 -11.82
C GLY A 724 6.56 5.62 -11.27
N PRO A 725 7.18 4.75 -12.08
CA PRO A 725 7.71 3.47 -11.61
C PRO A 725 8.74 3.68 -10.49
N LEU A 726 8.71 2.84 -9.45
CA LEU A 726 9.75 2.88 -8.43
C LEU A 726 11.07 2.43 -9.04
N THR A 727 12.17 3.14 -8.79
CA THR A 727 13.50 2.68 -9.19
C THR A 727 14.17 1.99 -8.01
N ILE A 728 14.49 0.71 -8.12
CA ILE A 728 15.23 -0.03 -7.10
C ILE A 728 16.68 -0.18 -7.57
N VAL A 729 17.59 0.42 -6.81
CA VAL A 729 19.04 0.35 -7.01
C VAL A 729 19.59 -0.79 -6.17
N PHE A 730 20.43 -1.64 -6.77
CA PHE A 730 21.15 -2.72 -6.09
C PHE A 730 22.66 -2.60 -6.33
N SER A 731 23.48 -2.91 -5.32
CA SER A 731 24.95 -2.82 -5.43
C SER A 731 25.62 -4.16 -5.75
N ASP A 732 25.03 -5.30 -5.37
CA ASP A 732 25.57 -6.63 -5.64
C ASP A 732 24.50 -7.70 -5.94
N LYS A 733 24.91 -8.98 -6.01
CA LYS A 733 23.99 -10.10 -6.27
C LYS A 733 22.94 -10.25 -5.16
N TYR A 734 23.32 -10.13 -3.89
CA TYR A 734 22.39 -10.31 -2.77
C TYR A 734 21.38 -9.17 -2.69
N ASP A 735 21.84 -7.94 -2.94
CA ASP A 735 20.96 -6.77 -3.07
C ASP A 735 19.97 -6.94 -4.23
N ARG A 736 20.43 -7.47 -5.36
CA ARG A 736 19.58 -7.78 -6.52
C ARG A 736 18.54 -8.83 -6.18
N ASP A 737 18.91 -9.89 -5.47
CA ASP A 737 18.00 -10.96 -5.06
C ASP A 737 16.90 -10.41 -4.14
N LEU A 738 17.21 -9.48 -3.23
CA LEU A 738 16.19 -8.75 -2.46
C LEU A 738 15.37 -7.82 -3.36
N ALA A 739 15.99 -7.08 -4.28
CA ALA A 739 15.30 -6.17 -5.19
C ALA A 739 14.22 -6.88 -6.03
N ILE A 740 14.50 -8.10 -6.52
CA ILE A 740 13.53 -8.92 -7.27
C ILE A 740 12.36 -9.35 -6.37
N ARG A 741 12.62 -9.76 -5.12
CA ARG A 741 11.55 -10.09 -4.15
C ARG A 741 10.68 -8.86 -3.85
N LEU A 742 11.29 -7.70 -3.60
CA LEU A 742 10.53 -6.47 -3.37
C LEU A 742 9.73 -6.05 -4.61
N ALA A 743 10.27 -6.22 -5.83
CA ALA A 743 9.55 -5.95 -7.07
C ALA A 743 8.33 -6.88 -7.23
N HIS A 744 8.49 -8.16 -6.91
CA HIS A 744 7.38 -9.11 -6.86
C HIS A 744 6.31 -8.67 -5.85
N ASP A 745 6.71 -8.33 -4.62
CA ASP A 745 5.76 -8.00 -3.57
C ASP A 745 5.05 -6.66 -3.85
N LEU A 746 5.72 -5.70 -4.50
CA LEU A 746 5.12 -4.45 -5.00
C LEU A 746 4.06 -4.70 -6.06
N GLN A 747 4.32 -5.64 -6.97
CA GLN A 747 3.35 -6.04 -7.97
C GLN A 747 2.16 -6.75 -7.32
N LEU A 748 2.40 -7.71 -6.43
CA LEU A 748 1.35 -8.51 -5.79
C LEU A 748 0.44 -7.62 -4.95
N TYR A 749 1.02 -6.87 -4.01
CA TYR A 749 0.27 -6.18 -2.97
C TYR A 749 -0.20 -4.78 -3.34
N HIS A 750 0.42 -4.11 -4.33
CA HIS A 750 0.11 -2.72 -4.67
C HIS A 750 -0.12 -2.47 -6.16
N ARG A 751 0.06 -3.49 -7.01
CA ARG A 751 0.10 -3.35 -8.48
C ARG A 751 1.01 -2.19 -8.90
N LEU A 752 2.16 -2.06 -8.23
CA LEU A 752 3.15 -1.05 -8.51
C LEU A 752 4.21 -1.60 -9.46
N ASP A 753 4.59 -0.79 -10.44
CA ASP A 753 5.68 -1.09 -11.36
C ASP A 753 7.01 -0.67 -10.73
N SER A 754 8.06 -1.45 -10.97
CA SER A 754 9.41 -1.17 -10.50
C SER A 754 10.46 -1.41 -11.59
N ASP A 755 11.43 -0.50 -11.68
CA ASP A 755 12.59 -0.61 -12.55
C ASP A 755 13.81 -0.97 -11.70
N LEU A 756 14.55 -2.01 -12.10
CA LEU A 756 15.75 -2.45 -11.39
C LEU A 756 16.98 -1.89 -12.11
N ILE A 757 17.89 -1.24 -11.38
CA ILE A 757 19.14 -0.68 -11.94
C ILE A 757 20.35 -1.02 -11.05
N SER A 758 21.53 -1.18 -11.66
CA SER A 758 22.77 -1.39 -10.90
C SER A 758 23.29 -0.11 -10.27
N GLU A 759 24.19 -0.24 -9.30
CA GLU A 759 24.92 0.88 -8.69
C GLU A 759 25.63 1.76 -9.74
N GLU A 760 26.26 1.18 -10.76
CA GLU A 760 26.96 1.93 -11.81
C GLU A 760 25.99 2.79 -12.64
N GLU A 761 24.83 2.23 -12.98
CA GLU A 761 23.78 2.97 -13.70
C GLU A 761 23.25 4.11 -12.82
N ALA A 762 23.01 3.86 -11.53
CA ALA A 762 22.57 4.88 -10.58
C ALA A 762 23.58 6.03 -10.44
N ILE A 763 24.89 5.72 -10.36
CA ILE A 763 25.96 6.73 -10.32
C ILE A 763 25.96 7.56 -11.61
N SER A 764 25.79 6.92 -12.77
CA SER A 764 25.70 7.61 -14.06
C SER A 764 24.47 8.54 -14.13
N ARG A 765 23.30 8.07 -13.65
CA ARG A 765 22.07 8.88 -13.57
C ARG A 765 22.22 10.07 -12.62
N GLN A 766 22.92 9.89 -11.50
CA GLN A 766 23.23 10.98 -10.57
C GLN A 766 24.17 12.02 -11.20
N ALA A 767 25.24 11.57 -11.86
CA ALA A 767 26.20 12.46 -12.52
C ALA A 767 25.56 13.28 -13.65
N SER A 768 24.67 12.65 -14.43
CA SER A 768 23.94 13.28 -15.54
C SER A 768 22.63 13.98 -15.12
N ARG A 769 22.22 13.87 -13.86
CA ARG A 769 20.93 14.34 -13.33
C ARG A 769 19.71 13.84 -14.12
N SER A 770 19.74 12.58 -14.55
CA SER A 770 18.73 11.97 -15.42
C SER A 770 17.70 11.08 -14.68
N TRP A 771 17.58 11.26 -13.36
CA TRP A 771 16.56 10.57 -12.57
C TRP A 771 15.14 10.96 -13.01
N GLY A 772 14.27 9.95 -13.11
CA GLY A 772 12.83 10.15 -13.31
C GLY A 772 12.14 10.77 -12.09
N SER A 773 10.81 10.93 -12.17
CA SER A 773 9.99 11.50 -11.09
C SER A 773 9.51 10.47 -10.07
N GLY A 774 9.72 9.18 -10.34
CA GLY A 774 9.36 8.09 -9.43
C GLY A 774 10.28 8.01 -8.22
N ASN A 775 9.77 7.47 -7.11
CA ASN A 775 10.54 7.28 -5.89
C ASN A 775 11.67 6.25 -6.11
N ILE A 776 12.73 6.37 -5.32
CA ILE A 776 13.94 5.54 -5.44
C ILE A 776 14.09 4.69 -4.18
N VAL A 777 14.40 3.41 -4.32
CA VAL A 777 14.81 2.53 -3.23
C VAL A 777 16.28 2.17 -3.46
N VAL A 778 17.15 2.42 -2.48
CA VAL A 778 18.57 2.10 -2.54
C VAL A 778 18.86 0.95 -1.58
N ILE A 779 19.19 -0.22 -2.13
CA ILE A 779 19.64 -1.39 -1.38
C ILE A 779 21.15 -1.47 -1.56
N GLY A 780 21.90 -1.33 -0.46
CA GLY A 780 23.35 -1.36 -0.52
C GLY A 780 24.00 -1.48 0.84
N GLY A 781 25.15 -2.14 0.87
CA GLY A 781 25.96 -2.23 2.08
C GLY A 781 26.65 -0.90 2.42
N VAL A 782 27.23 -0.80 3.61
CA VAL A 782 28.05 0.37 4.02
C VAL A 782 29.25 0.67 3.11
N ALA A 783 29.69 -0.30 2.31
CA ALA A 783 30.76 -0.14 1.31
C ALA A 783 30.24 0.31 -0.07
N SER A 784 28.93 0.41 -0.27
CA SER A 784 28.31 0.84 -1.52
C SER A 784 28.72 2.27 -1.88
N LYS A 785 29.15 2.46 -3.13
CA LYS A 785 29.52 3.78 -3.64
C LYS A 785 28.30 4.68 -3.79
N ILE A 786 27.14 4.15 -4.17
CA ILE A 786 25.92 4.96 -4.31
C ILE A 786 25.40 5.41 -2.95
N VAL A 787 25.49 4.56 -1.92
CA VAL A 787 25.14 4.92 -0.54
C VAL A 787 26.04 6.05 -0.04
N ASP A 788 27.35 5.88 -0.17
CA ASP A 788 28.33 6.90 0.22
C ASP A 788 28.13 8.23 -0.54
N LEU A 789 27.88 8.16 -1.86
CA LEU A 789 27.65 9.33 -2.72
C LEU A 789 26.51 10.22 -2.20
N PHE A 790 25.35 9.62 -1.89
CA PHE A 790 24.19 10.39 -1.43
C PHE A 790 24.33 10.87 0.02
N LEU A 791 24.88 10.04 0.92
CA LEU A 791 24.98 10.41 2.33
C LEU A 791 26.04 11.49 2.61
N LYS A 792 27.02 11.66 1.69
CA LYS A 792 27.95 12.80 1.66
C LYS A 792 27.29 14.15 1.36
N GLU A 793 26.08 14.17 0.80
CA GLU A 793 25.32 15.42 0.59
C GLU A 793 24.76 16.01 1.90
N HIS A 794 24.79 15.23 2.98
CA HIS A 794 24.36 15.66 4.32
C HIS A 794 22.91 16.14 4.40
N ARG A 795 22.02 15.56 3.57
CA ARG A 795 20.59 15.89 3.50
C ARG A 795 19.74 15.24 4.59
N THR A 796 20.29 14.27 5.31
CA THR A 796 19.73 13.67 6.55
C THR A 796 20.84 13.57 7.61
N PRO A 797 20.59 13.10 8.85
CA PRO A 797 21.63 12.80 9.85
C PRO A 797 22.48 11.54 9.62
N PHE A 798 22.10 10.63 8.70
CA PHE A 798 22.82 9.38 8.45
C PHE A 798 24.10 9.59 7.62
N ARG A 799 25.20 8.95 8.01
CA ARG A 799 26.53 9.03 7.39
C ARG A 799 27.15 7.65 7.25
N VAL A 800 28.14 7.55 6.37
CA VAL A 800 29.10 6.44 6.34
C VAL A 800 30.46 7.01 6.75
N GLU A 801 31.05 6.49 7.82
CA GLU A 801 32.40 6.85 8.29
C GLU A 801 33.17 5.57 8.57
N ASP A 802 34.41 5.46 8.08
CA ASP A 802 35.28 4.29 8.25
C ASP A 802 34.59 2.93 7.98
N GLY A 803 33.75 2.90 6.93
CA GLY A 803 33.00 1.70 6.54
C GLY A 803 31.91 1.29 7.54
N ARG A 804 31.39 2.22 8.33
CA ARG A 804 30.26 2.00 9.25
C ARG A 804 29.18 3.05 9.08
N MET A 805 27.94 2.64 9.29
CA MET A 805 26.85 3.60 9.45
C MET A 805 27.03 4.39 10.74
N VAL A 806 26.85 5.70 10.62
CA VAL A 806 26.91 6.65 11.73
C VAL A 806 25.66 7.52 11.69
N PHE A 807 25.10 7.81 12.85
CA PHE A 807 24.05 8.81 13.02
C PHE A 807 24.64 10.04 13.69
N GLN A 808 24.64 11.20 13.00
CA GLN A 808 25.26 12.42 13.48
C GLN A 808 24.31 13.62 13.36
N HIS A 809 24.16 14.37 14.44
CA HIS A 809 23.33 15.57 14.50
C HIS A 809 24.10 16.81 14.96
N GLN A 810 23.71 17.98 14.44
CA GLN A 810 24.32 19.27 14.79
C GLN A 810 24.12 19.66 16.26
N SER A 811 23.04 19.20 16.91
CA SER A 811 22.82 19.42 18.36
C SER A 811 23.56 18.43 19.26
N PHE A 812 24.23 17.41 18.70
CA PHE A 812 25.21 16.56 19.39
C PHE A 812 26.62 16.78 18.82
N PRO A 813 27.16 18.02 18.84
CA PRO A 813 28.47 18.28 18.28
C PRO A 813 29.52 17.49 19.09
N GLY A 814 30.19 16.54 18.43
CA GLY A 814 31.35 15.82 18.98
C GLY A 814 31.15 14.36 19.42
N ARG A 815 29.96 13.75 19.27
CA ARG A 815 29.76 12.29 19.53
C ARG A 815 28.87 11.64 18.46
N PRO A 816 29.40 11.33 17.26
CA PRO A 816 28.69 10.52 16.28
C PRO A 816 28.29 9.16 16.89
N ARG A 817 27.05 8.73 16.68
CA ARG A 817 26.59 7.41 17.12
C ARG A 817 26.93 6.39 16.05
N VAL A 818 28.00 5.63 16.29
CA VAL A 818 28.39 4.51 15.43
C VAL A 818 27.43 3.35 15.67
N LEU A 819 26.82 2.84 14.60
CA LEU A 819 25.87 1.74 14.70
C LEU A 819 26.59 0.40 14.87
N ASN A 820 25.90 -0.59 15.45
CA ASN A 820 26.44 -1.93 15.63
C ASN A 820 26.71 -2.61 14.28
N ARG A 821 27.71 -3.50 14.24
CA ARG A 821 28.16 -4.15 13.00
C ARG A 821 27.13 -5.10 12.39
N ASP A 822 26.18 -5.58 13.19
CA ASP A 822 25.14 -6.52 12.74
C ASP A 822 23.79 -5.83 12.53
N SER A 823 23.77 -4.49 12.60
CA SER A 823 22.59 -3.66 12.43
C SER A 823 22.43 -3.16 11.00
N GLY A 824 21.16 -3.02 10.59
CA GLY A 824 20.77 -2.33 9.36
C GLY A 824 20.02 -1.04 9.67
N SER A 825 20.04 -0.10 8.75
CA SER A 825 19.23 1.12 8.82
C SER A 825 18.30 1.22 7.61
N ILE A 826 17.02 1.47 7.85
CA ILE A 826 16.03 1.77 6.82
C ILE A 826 15.45 3.17 7.07
N PHE A 827 15.54 4.07 6.10
CA PHE A 827 15.13 5.46 6.30
C PHE A 827 14.78 6.19 5.02
N LEU A 828 13.83 7.11 5.12
CA LEU A 828 13.52 8.04 4.05
C LEU A 828 14.59 9.12 3.91
N HIS A 829 14.84 9.53 2.68
CA HIS A 829 15.78 10.59 2.32
C HIS A 829 15.16 11.47 1.21
N PRO A 830 15.48 12.76 1.15
CA PRO A 830 15.05 13.64 0.06
C PRO A 830 15.47 13.13 -1.33
N HIS A 831 14.57 13.19 -2.33
CA HIS A 831 14.89 12.79 -3.69
C HIS A 831 15.89 13.76 -4.37
N PRO A 832 16.79 13.29 -5.26
CA PRO A 832 17.81 14.13 -5.91
C PRO A 832 17.24 15.19 -6.85
N SER A 833 16.22 14.87 -7.65
CA SER A 833 15.62 15.78 -8.64
C SER A 833 14.15 16.16 -8.43
N SER A 834 13.30 15.27 -7.89
CA SER A 834 11.87 15.49 -7.66
C SER A 834 11.57 16.07 -6.27
N TYR A 835 10.98 17.26 -6.19
CA TYR A 835 10.71 17.95 -4.91
C TYR A 835 9.63 17.27 -4.04
N GLY A 836 8.70 16.53 -4.66
CA GLY A 836 7.68 15.73 -3.96
C GLY A 836 8.02 14.25 -3.88
N GLY A 837 9.11 13.82 -4.50
CA GLY A 837 9.58 12.44 -4.45
C GLY A 837 10.45 12.18 -3.22
N VAL A 838 10.60 10.90 -2.88
CA VAL A 838 11.49 10.45 -1.81
C VAL A 838 12.41 9.34 -2.28
N MET A 839 13.51 9.16 -1.56
CA MET A 839 14.30 7.95 -1.58
C MET A 839 14.07 7.16 -0.29
N LEU A 840 14.17 5.84 -0.36
CA LEU A 840 14.26 4.95 0.79
C LEU A 840 15.61 4.24 0.74
N PHE A 841 16.41 4.44 1.78
CA PHE A 841 17.66 3.69 1.96
C PHE A 841 17.39 2.42 2.75
N MET A 842 18.00 1.32 2.32
CA MET A 842 18.13 0.06 3.04
C MET A 842 19.63 -0.22 3.17
N ALA A 843 20.26 0.46 4.12
CA ALA A 843 21.70 0.39 4.35
C ALA A 843 22.01 -0.76 5.32
N HIS A 844 22.57 -1.85 4.78
CA HIS A 844 22.88 -3.06 5.55
C HIS A 844 24.37 -3.18 5.86
N SER A 845 24.69 -3.97 6.90
CA SER A 845 26.07 -4.25 7.32
C SER A 845 26.49 -5.71 7.02
N GLY A 846 25.57 -6.51 6.51
CA GLY A 846 25.72 -7.94 6.22
C GLY A 846 24.38 -8.60 5.90
N LEU A 847 24.41 -9.86 5.47
CA LEU A 847 23.23 -10.58 4.94
C LEU A 847 22.07 -10.69 5.95
N ASP A 848 22.35 -10.94 7.23
CA ASP A 848 21.29 -11.01 8.25
C ASP A 848 20.55 -9.67 8.38
N SER A 849 21.31 -8.56 8.38
CA SER A 849 20.71 -7.23 8.41
C SER A 849 19.96 -6.90 7.11
N LEU A 850 20.45 -7.37 5.95
CA LEU A 850 19.74 -7.24 4.66
C LEU A 850 18.35 -7.91 4.72
N GLU A 851 18.27 -9.14 5.23
CA GLU A 851 16.99 -9.85 5.37
C GLU A 851 16.05 -9.18 6.40
N ARG A 852 16.58 -8.64 7.51
CA ARG A 852 15.79 -7.82 8.44
C ARG A 852 15.21 -6.58 7.77
N LEU A 853 16.03 -5.84 7.02
CA LEU A 853 15.56 -4.66 6.30
C LEU A 853 14.55 -5.03 5.22
N GLY A 854 14.73 -6.15 4.53
CA GLY A 854 13.76 -6.70 3.57
C GLY A 854 12.37 -6.86 4.17
N LYS A 855 12.26 -7.43 5.37
CA LYS A 855 10.98 -7.56 6.10
C LYS A 855 10.37 -6.20 6.50
N LEU A 856 11.20 -5.22 6.83
CA LEU A 856 10.78 -3.86 7.20
C LEU A 856 10.41 -2.98 6.01
N PHE A 857 10.72 -3.39 4.77
CA PHE A 857 10.23 -2.69 3.59
C PHE A 857 8.70 -2.60 3.69
N PRO A 858 8.08 -1.42 3.50
CA PRO A 858 6.71 -1.15 3.92
C PRO A 858 5.66 -1.74 2.95
N ILE A 859 5.88 -2.97 2.47
CA ILE A 859 4.94 -3.68 1.61
C ILE A 859 3.64 -3.98 2.33
N ARG A 860 3.74 -4.16 3.66
CA ARG A 860 2.57 -4.21 4.52
C ARG A 860 2.45 -2.92 5.35
N THR A 861 1.45 -2.12 5.05
CA THR A 861 0.86 -1.05 5.85
C THR A 861 0.17 -1.59 7.12
N GLY A 862 -0.10 -0.73 8.11
CA GLY A 862 -0.43 -1.16 9.48
C GLY A 862 0.75 -1.77 10.25
N VAL A 863 1.91 -1.95 9.61
CA VAL A 863 3.21 -2.11 10.28
C VAL A 863 3.64 -0.73 10.74
N ALA A 864 3.84 -0.59 12.05
CA ALA A 864 4.31 0.66 12.63
C ALA A 864 5.75 0.94 12.18
N ALA A 865 5.95 1.78 11.17
CA ALA A 865 7.24 2.05 10.54
C ALA A 865 7.42 3.56 10.32
N PRO A 866 8.00 4.29 11.30
CA PRO A 866 8.22 5.73 11.19
C PRO A 866 9.29 6.06 10.13
N ALA A 867 9.54 7.34 9.84
CA ALA A 867 10.39 7.77 8.73
C ALA A 867 11.83 7.20 8.72
N TRP A 868 12.34 6.72 9.85
CA TRP A 868 13.58 5.96 9.94
C TRP A 868 13.57 4.94 11.08
N VAL A 869 14.29 3.82 10.89
CA VAL A 869 14.45 2.71 11.85
C VAL A 869 15.87 2.14 11.77
N ILE A 870 16.42 1.75 12.91
CA ILE A 870 17.68 1.01 13.04
C ILE A 870 17.37 -0.37 13.65
N ALA A 871 17.57 -1.41 12.85
CA ALA A 871 17.22 -2.78 13.17
C ALA A 871 18.46 -3.59 13.55
N GLY A 872 18.54 -4.01 14.82
CA GLY A 872 19.57 -4.91 15.33
C GLY A 872 19.11 -6.37 15.43
N PRO A 873 20.02 -7.31 15.77
CA PRO A 873 19.70 -8.74 15.87
C PRO A 873 18.57 -9.10 16.85
N SER A 874 18.41 -8.33 17.94
CA SER A 874 17.37 -8.55 18.94
C SER A 874 15.95 -8.44 18.38
N MET A 875 15.77 -7.74 17.26
CA MET A 875 14.49 -7.59 16.57
C MET A 875 13.87 -8.96 16.23
N ASP A 876 14.68 -9.93 15.82
CA ASP A 876 14.19 -11.25 15.38
C ASP A 876 13.51 -12.06 16.50
N ARG A 877 13.78 -11.74 17.78
CA ARG A 877 13.21 -12.43 18.94
C ARG A 877 12.23 -11.58 19.74
N LEU A 878 12.48 -10.26 19.80
CA LEU A 878 11.72 -9.31 20.61
C LEU A 878 10.72 -8.50 19.78
N GLY A 879 10.69 -8.67 18.46
CA GLY A 879 9.88 -7.87 17.56
C GLY A 879 10.34 -6.40 17.55
N ALA A 880 9.40 -5.47 17.44
CA ALA A 880 9.69 -4.03 17.34
C ALA A 880 10.38 -3.46 18.60
N SER A 881 10.29 -4.15 19.74
CA SER A 881 11.03 -3.76 20.94
C SER A 881 12.55 -4.00 20.85
N GLY A 882 13.00 -4.84 19.90
CA GLY A 882 14.41 -5.11 19.65
C GLY A 882 15.10 -4.08 18.74
N LEU A 883 14.43 -2.98 18.39
CA LEU A 883 15.00 -1.89 17.60
C LEU A 883 16.05 -1.11 18.40
N GLU A 884 17.07 -0.59 17.72
CA GLU A 884 18.14 0.21 18.34
C GLU A 884 17.85 1.71 18.27
N GLY A 885 16.98 2.13 17.35
CA GLY A 885 16.51 3.50 17.21
C GLY A 885 15.39 3.62 16.18
N ALA A 886 14.53 4.61 16.34
CA ALA A 886 13.45 4.93 15.40
C ALA A 886 13.02 6.39 15.53
N GLY A 887 12.45 6.98 14.48
CA GLY A 887 11.93 8.35 14.58
C GLY A 887 11.37 8.95 13.31
N VAL A 888 10.96 10.21 13.43
CA VAL A 888 10.40 11.04 12.37
C VAL A 888 11.33 12.22 12.08
N TRP A 889 11.41 12.62 10.81
CA TRP A 889 12.22 13.75 10.39
C TRP A 889 11.55 15.10 10.63
N GLY A 890 12.35 16.11 10.98
CA GLY A 890 11.98 17.52 10.95
C GLY A 890 12.50 18.22 9.70
N CYS A 891 11.98 19.42 9.43
CA CYS A 891 12.50 20.26 8.36
C CYS A 891 13.86 20.88 8.73
N GLY A 892 14.77 20.97 7.76
CA GLY A 892 15.99 21.76 7.87
C GLY A 892 15.76 23.26 7.75
N ASP A 893 16.64 24.06 8.39
CA ASP A 893 16.38 25.46 8.74
C ASP A 893 16.15 26.44 7.58
N ARG A 894 16.56 26.15 6.33
CA ARG A 894 16.43 27.13 5.22
C ARG A 894 16.20 26.56 3.81
N ARG A 895 16.14 25.24 3.63
CA ARG A 895 15.93 24.58 2.33
C ARG A 895 15.14 23.29 2.52
N SER A 896 14.06 23.14 1.76
CA SER A 896 13.13 21.98 1.77
C SER A 896 13.76 20.60 1.52
N ASN A 897 15.01 20.57 1.04
CA ASN A 897 15.73 19.36 0.66
C ASN A 897 16.68 18.83 1.75
N TYR A 898 16.65 19.38 2.96
CA TYR A 898 17.43 18.91 4.12
C TYR A 898 16.49 18.56 5.25
N TRP A 899 16.66 17.38 5.82
CA TRP A 899 15.84 16.85 6.90
C TRP A 899 16.70 16.66 8.15
N ASN A 900 16.15 17.04 9.29
CA ASN A 900 16.86 17.11 10.57
C ASN A 900 16.31 16.10 11.59
N PHE A 901 17.13 15.79 12.59
CA PHE A 901 16.72 15.00 13.75
C PHE A 901 15.87 15.86 14.68
N VAL A 902 14.77 15.27 15.18
CA VAL A 902 13.86 15.91 16.15
C VAL A 902 13.83 15.04 17.40
N PRO A 903 14.47 15.45 18.51
CA PRO A 903 14.50 14.68 19.75
C PRO A 903 13.11 14.28 20.25
N GLU A 904 12.12 15.16 20.13
CA GLU A 904 10.75 14.97 20.61
C GLU A 904 9.93 13.95 19.80
N SER A 905 10.45 13.57 18.63
CA SER A 905 9.86 12.62 17.68
C SER A 905 10.82 11.50 17.31
N SER A 906 11.79 11.22 18.19
CA SER A 906 12.81 10.19 17.98
C SER A 906 13.10 9.42 19.26
N TRP A 907 13.54 8.17 19.10
CA TRP A 907 13.94 7.30 20.19
C TRP A 907 15.22 6.53 19.85
N PHE A 908 16.00 6.24 20.89
CA PHE A 908 17.23 5.47 20.81
C PHE A 908 17.38 4.61 22.08
N GLY A 909 17.74 3.34 21.93
CA GLY A 909 17.92 2.42 23.08
C GLY A 909 19.10 2.77 23.99
N GLU A 910 18.97 2.43 25.28
CA GLU A 910 19.93 2.76 26.36
C GLU A 910 21.32 2.11 26.21
N GLU A 911 21.43 0.88 25.68
CA GLU A 911 22.74 0.22 25.47
C GLU A 911 23.68 1.00 24.56
N ALA A 912 23.13 1.83 23.68
CA ALA A 912 23.89 2.67 22.79
C ALA A 912 24.25 4.05 23.38
N PHE A 913 23.72 4.41 24.54
CA PHE A 913 24.17 5.57 25.33
C PHE A 913 25.38 5.22 26.23
N ILE A 914 25.50 3.95 26.64
CA ILE A 914 26.48 3.55 27.67
C ILE A 914 27.87 3.26 27.09
N LYS A 915 27.99 2.82 25.83
CA LYS A 915 29.32 2.55 25.21
C LYS A 915 30.14 3.80 24.85
N GLY A 916 29.62 5.01 25.09
CA GLY A 916 30.36 6.27 24.93
C GLY A 916 30.58 7.05 26.22
N THR A 917 30.28 6.45 27.39
CA THR A 917 30.35 7.13 28.69
C THR A 917 31.13 6.35 29.76
N ILE A 918 32.16 5.59 29.35
CA ILE A 918 33.26 5.15 30.21
C ILE A 918 34.58 5.34 29.46
#